data_AF-A0A496QIW6-F1
#
_entry.id   AF-A0A496QIW6-F1
#
_cell.length_a   1.000
_cell.length_b   1.000
_cell.length_c   1.000
_cell.angle_alpha   90.00
_cell.angle_beta   90.00
_cell.angle_gamma   90.00
#
_symmetry.space_group_name_H-M   'P 1'
#
loop_
_entity.id
_entity.type
_entity.pdbx_description
1 polymer ?
#
loop_
_entity_poly.entity_id
_entity_poly.type
_entity_poly.pdbx_seq_one_letter_code
_entity_poly.pdbx_strand_id
1 'polypeptide(L)'
;MADSGKLLSQLADRISYLIDIKGNSEYGNIGDLLGQIQGLRQSLFEIKEADLFEEIDRIEDRVSFLEDRVAEKLGPAEIVNIVRSPQRFTLMDILENVYDSYTELGGEGDCNIDPAIMVARATMSRKVKNKLYSHQVMVIGHEKGRGEEYRNGGCARPWGNDKALRYMRVAETEGIPIHFYIFTPGSYPVEDYPGAAQQIARNLYVMAKLKVPLVSFISEGGSGGAEAIGVSGLRLMGSRGYYSVISPEGAAAIEGKIREGEKVPRELVKHCAAQLKITAEDNLKLGTVDRIIEEPPLGARRDDFPFFRRLRYEMFRATDEVVLKTKNFRAFRAYALKRREEEGKEIPEDFDLFISWNLTDLEIERLLEFRLKKYMELGKGYFLENKNVLTEGIRKTKIFASKTYYDLRYGLLRPHQRNVQKVIEEVSSEGSVFLRKVTEPVRAAYDFVFPQPERPGRVVHSDGPDERKSIFAEEWESYVSPLANEDRTVTCPNASKYGCLDLWVPDLYGEFCGVCSNCGHHFPLEYQWYLENLFDKNSVHEFNDHIASCNPLGFQGYNARLKKDIKRTGRNSSMITFDAEVWGLRLVVAMLFSNFRGGTVGVAEGEKFVRACDVAGTTRRPFLAYIHSTGGIRIHEGTLGVVQMPKCTLAVREYNDNGGLYIVVYDNNSYAGPVASFLGCSLYQFGMRSSRIGFAGPRVIRETTGQDVPPDYHSAKNALRRGHIQGIWDRREFKKNLHDALMTLGGPNLYYK
;
A
#
# COMPACT_ATOMS: atom_id res chain seq x y z
N MET A 1 29.46 42.58 20.95
CA MET A 1 29.19 42.75 19.49
C MET A 1 29.12 41.45 18.70
N ALA A 2 30.15 40.58 18.69
CA ALA A 2 30.08 39.30 17.96
C ALA A 2 28.96 38.36 18.48
N ASP A 3 28.71 38.40 19.79
CA ASP A 3 27.63 37.66 20.45
C ASP A 3 26.24 38.21 20.09
N SER A 4 26.10 39.54 20.07
CA SER A 4 24.86 40.24 19.67
C SER A 4 24.46 39.94 18.22
N GLY A 5 25.44 39.85 17.30
CA GLY A 5 25.18 39.44 15.92
C GLY A 5 24.69 38.00 15.77
N LYS A 6 25.16 37.09 16.64
CA LYS A 6 24.72 35.70 16.69
C LYS A 6 23.29 35.58 17.23
N LEU A 7 22.98 36.30 18.31
CA LEU A 7 21.63 36.37 18.91
C LEU A 7 20.60 36.90 17.89
N LEU A 8 20.93 37.97 17.17
CA LEU A 8 20.06 38.51 16.11
C LEU A 8 19.83 37.50 14.98
N SER A 9 20.84 36.70 14.61
CA SER A 9 20.67 35.64 13.61
C SER A 9 19.75 34.52 14.11
N GLN A 10 19.92 34.09 15.37
CA GLN A 10 19.06 33.06 15.98
C GLN A 10 17.60 33.53 16.08
N LEU A 11 17.38 34.79 16.45
CA LEU A 11 16.06 35.40 16.46
C LEU A 11 15.45 35.48 15.05
N ALA A 12 16.23 35.88 14.04
CA ALA A 12 15.78 35.90 12.66
C ALA A 12 15.35 34.51 12.17
N ASP A 13 16.09 33.46 12.53
CA ASP A 13 15.78 32.08 12.16
C ASP A 13 14.48 31.60 12.82
N ARG A 14 14.27 31.92 14.11
CA ARG A 14 13.02 31.63 14.84
C ARG A 14 11.81 32.35 14.25
N ILE A 15 11.96 33.64 13.92
CA ILE A 15 10.90 34.42 13.25
C ILE A 15 10.59 33.83 11.87
N SER A 16 11.60 33.49 11.09
CA SER A 16 11.42 32.85 9.78
C SER A 16 10.68 31.51 9.92
N TYR A 17 10.98 30.74 10.97
CA TYR A 17 10.27 29.51 11.27
C TYR A 17 8.79 29.74 11.59
N LEU A 18 8.46 30.79 12.35
CA LEU A 18 7.06 31.15 12.62
C LEU A 18 6.30 31.54 11.35
N ILE A 19 6.97 32.23 10.41
CA ILE A 19 6.40 32.56 9.10
C ILE A 19 6.14 31.28 8.30
N ASP A 20 7.08 30.34 8.28
CA ASP A 20 6.91 29.03 7.61
C ASP A 20 5.68 28.29 8.16
N ILE A 21 5.53 28.23 9.48
CA ILE A 21 4.42 27.53 10.15
C ILE A 21 3.08 28.16 9.78
N LYS A 22 2.96 29.48 9.82
CA LYS A 22 1.68 30.18 9.54
C LYS A 22 1.40 30.36 8.06
N GLY A 23 2.42 30.31 7.20
CA GLY A 23 2.29 30.50 5.75
C GLY A 23 1.88 31.92 5.33
N ASN A 24 1.96 32.88 6.26
CA ASN A 24 1.83 34.32 6.00
C ASN A 24 2.60 35.14 7.05
N SER A 25 3.06 36.33 6.66
CA SER A 25 3.81 37.26 7.52
C SER A 25 2.92 38.19 8.36
N GLU A 26 1.62 38.24 8.05
CA GLU A 26 0.64 39.14 8.70
C GLU A 26 0.19 38.65 10.08
N TYR A 27 0.38 37.37 10.40
CA TYR A 27 -0.02 36.83 11.70
C TYR A 27 0.78 37.52 12.82
N GLY A 28 0.10 38.21 13.74
CA GLY A 28 0.73 38.83 14.90
C GLY A 28 1.83 39.86 14.57
N ASN A 29 1.85 40.42 13.36
CA ASN A 29 2.91 41.29 12.84
C ASN A 29 4.31 40.65 12.87
N ILE A 30 4.41 39.33 12.65
CA ILE A 30 5.70 38.61 12.59
C ILE A 30 6.61 39.22 11.51
N GLY A 31 6.07 39.66 10.38
CA GLY A 31 6.82 40.33 9.32
C GLY A 31 7.51 41.63 9.78
N ASP A 32 6.86 42.41 10.64
CA ASP A 32 7.42 43.65 11.17
C ASP A 32 8.61 43.36 12.09
N LEU A 33 8.51 42.30 12.91
CA LEU A 33 9.60 41.86 13.78
C LEU A 33 10.83 41.43 12.96
N LEU A 34 10.63 40.75 11.83
CA LEU A 34 11.73 40.41 10.92
C LEU A 34 12.39 41.67 10.36
N GLY A 35 11.60 42.67 9.97
CA GLY A 35 12.09 43.97 9.51
C GLY A 35 12.88 44.73 10.59
N GLN A 36 12.43 44.69 11.83
CA GLN A 36 13.13 45.28 12.98
C GLN A 36 14.50 44.63 13.21
N ILE A 37 14.57 43.29 13.19
CA ILE A 37 15.85 42.57 13.31
C ILE A 37 16.80 42.91 12.15
N GLN A 38 16.29 42.96 10.92
CA GLN A 38 17.11 43.33 9.76
C GLN A 38 17.65 44.76 9.88
N GLY A 39 16.84 45.69 10.40
CA GLY A 39 17.26 47.06 10.71
C GLY A 39 18.37 47.10 11.77
N LEU A 40 18.18 46.41 12.90
CA LEU A 40 19.18 46.31 13.98
C LEU A 40 20.48 45.67 13.51
N ARG A 41 20.41 44.73 12.56
CA ARG A 41 21.59 44.10 11.96
C ARG A 41 22.37 45.06 11.06
N GLN A 42 21.70 46.00 10.40
CA GLN A 42 22.34 47.03 9.57
C GLN A 42 22.98 48.13 10.42
N SER A 43 22.37 48.50 11.54
CA SER A 43 22.86 49.52 12.47
C SER A 43 23.70 48.96 13.63
N LEU A 44 24.17 47.71 13.52
CA LEU A 44 24.86 46.97 14.59
C LEU A 44 26.09 47.69 15.16
N PHE A 45 26.77 48.50 14.33
CA PHE A 45 27.98 49.26 14.70
C PHE A 45 27.68 50.71 15.11
N GLU A 46 26.43 51.16 14.98
CA GLU A 46 25.99 52.54 15.25
C GLU A 46 25.31 52.69 16.62
N ILE A 47 24.77 51.59 17.16
CA ILE A 47 24.03 51.54 18.43
C ILE A 47 24.98 51.19 19.59
N LYS A 48 24.78 51.80 20.76
CA LYS A 48 25.51 51.42 21.98
C LYS A 48 25.11 50.01 22.40
N GLU A 49 26.08 49.22 22.84
CA GLU A 49 25.88 47.80 23.15
C GLU A 49 24.77 47.54 24.19
N ALA A 50 24.64 48.39 25.21
CA ALA A 50 23.58 48.29 26.22
C ALA A 50 22.17 48.48 25.63
N ASP A 51 21.99 49.49 24.78
CA ASP A 51 20.71 49.80 24.13
C ASP A 51 20.32 48.69 23.12
N LEU A 52 21.33 48.08 22.48
CA LEU A 52 21.13 46.95 21.56
C LEU A 52 20.66 45.70 22.31
N PHE A 53 21.23 45.38 23.48
CA PHE A 53 20.80 44.23 24.27
C PHE A 53 19.37 44.40 24.80
N GLU A 54 18.99 45.59 25.25
CA GLU A 54 17.62 45.84 25.72
C GLU A 54 16.59 45.65 24.59
N GLU A 55 16.91 46.08 23.37
CA GLU A 55 16.02 45.89 22.23
C GLU A 55 15.98 44.42 21.76
N ILE A 56 17.10 43.70 21.82
CA ILE A 56 17.15 42.25 21.56
C ILE A 56 16.26 41.50 22.55
N ASP A 57 16.36 41.80 23.85
CA ASP A 57 15.55 41.15 24.90
C ASP A 57 14.04 41.42 24.69
N ARG A 58 13.67 42.64 24.30
CA ARG A 58 12.26 42.96 23.97
C ARG A 58 11.74 42.17 22.77
N ILE A 59 12.56 42.00 21.74
CA ILE A 59 12.20 41.20 20.56
C ILE A 59 12.11 39.72 20.95
N GLU A 60 13.05 39.22 21.73
CA GLU A 60 13.09 37.85 22.26
C GLU A 60 11.84 37.50 23.07
N ASP A 61 11.42 38.37 23.99
CA ASP A 61 10.17 38.20 24.76
C ASP A 61 8.95 38.12 23.85
N ARG A 62 8.91 38.99 22.83
CA ARG A 62 7.79 39.06 21.88
C ARG A 62 7.76 37.86 20.94
N VAL A 63 8.92 37.37 20.50
CA VAL A 63 9.04 36.13 19.71
C VAL A 63 8.60 34.94 20.54
N SER A 64 9.09 34.81 21.77
CA SER A 64 8.72 33.71 22.68
C SER A 64 7.21 33.69 22.96
N PHE A 65 6.60 34.85 23.21
CA PHE A 65 5.14 34.97 23.34
C PHE A 65 4.38 34.52 22.08
N LEU A 66 4.89 34.83 20.89
CA LEU A 66 4.28 34.38 19.64
C LEU A 66 4.46 32.88 19.42
N GLU A 67 5.62 32.32 19.76
CA GLU A 67 5.87 30.88 19.71
C GLU A 67 4.87 30.11 20.58
N ASP A 68 4.68 30.53 21.84
CA ASP A 68 3.71 29.93 22.75
C ASP A 68 2.28 30.00 22.21
N ARG A 69 1.88 31.17 21.68
CA ARG A 69 0.54 31.33 21.08
C ARG A 69 0.32 30.46 19.86
N VAL A 70 1.35 30.30 19.03
CA VAL A 70 1.28 29.42 17.86
C VAL A 70 1.19 27.96 18.32
N ALA A 71 1.98 27.57 19.32
CA ALA A 71 2.02 26.23 19.88
C ALA A 71 0.68 25.81 20.51
N GLU A 72 -0.01 26.70 21.22
CA GLU A 72 -1.33 26.44 21.81
C GLU A 72 -2.42 26.12 20.78
N LYS A 73 -2.28 26.64 19.54
CA LYS A 73 -3.31 26.57 18.49
C LYS A 73 -2.74 26.05 17.16
N LEU A 74 -2.03 24.93 17.21
CA LEU A 74 -1.59 24.23 16.00
C LEU A 74 -2.74 23.43 15.39
N GLY A 75 -3.17 23.82 14.19
CA GLY A 75 -4.07 23.03 13.37
C GLY A 75 -3.31 22.00 12.50
N PRO A 76 -4.04 21.07 11.87
CA PRO A 76 -3.43 20.08 10.98
C PRO A 76 -2.67 20.69 9.80
N ALA A 77 -3.11 21.84 9.29
CA ALA A 77 -2.40 22.55 8.22
C ALA A 77 -1.08 23.15 8.70
N GLU A 78 -1.03 23.74 9.89
CA GLU A 78 0.23 24.19 10.49
C GLU A 78 1.19 23.03 10.77
N ILE A 79 0.69 21.85 11.17
CA ILE A 79 1.52 20.64 11.31
C ILE A 79 2.14 20.25 9.96
N VAL A 80 1.39 20.31 8.87
CA VAL A 80 1.94 20.06 7.52
C VAL A 80 3.05 21.06 7.18
N ASN A 81 2.88 22.33 7.56
CA ASN A 81 3.92 23.35 7.36
C ASN A 81 5.16 23.10 8.22
N ILE A 82 4.99 22.72 9.50
CA ILE A 82 6.09 22.30 10.39
C ILE A 82 6.90 21.17 9.73
N VAL A 83 6.20 20.15 9.22
CA VAL A 83 6.82 18.98 8.59
C VAL A 83 7.57 19.32 7.30
N ARG A 84 7.11 20.34 6.58
CA ARG A 84 7.71 20.79 5.32
C ARG A 84 8.75 21.90 5.48
N SER A 85 8.91 22.47 6.68
CA SER A 85 9.89 23.53 6.89
C SER A 85 11.33 22.99 6.71
N PRO A 86 12.21 23.75 6.03
CA PRO A 86 13.63 23.40 5.90
C PRO A 86 14.39 23.28 7.22
N GLN A 87 13.84 23.87 8.30
CA GLN A 87 14.45 23.83 9.63
C GLN A 87 14.16 22.53 10.40
N ARG A 88 13.22 21.70 9.93
CA ARG A 88 12.92 20.41 10.55
C ARG A 88 14.09 19.45 10.40
N PHE A 89 14.28 18.59 11.39
CA PHE A 89 15.32 17.55 11.32
C PHE A 89 15.16 16.65 10.09
N THR A 90 16.28 16.11 9.62
CA THR A 90 16.37 15.20 8.48
C THR A 90 16.75 13.78 8.92
N LEU A 91 16.79 12.82 8.00
CA LEU A 91 17.29 11.47 8.33
C LEU A 91 18.80 11.50 8.60
N MET A 92 19.56 12.35 7.91
CA MET A 92 20.97 12.59 8.26
C MET A 92 21.13 13.05 9.72
N ASP A 93 20.32 14.02 10.17
CA ASP A 93 20.41 14.50 11.56
C ASP A 93 20.07 13.38 12.57
N ILE A 94 19.15 12.47 12.21
CA ILE A 94 18.87 11.26 13.01
C ILE A 94 20.07 10.30 13.01
N LEU A 95 20.69 10.04 11.86
CA LEU A 95 21.86 9.15 11.79
C LEU A 95 23.02 9.65 12.65
N GLU A 96 23.25 10.97 12.66
CA GLU A 96 24.28 11.64 13.46
C GLU A 96 24.00 11.61 14.97
N ASN A 97 22.73 11.72 15.39
CA ASN A 97 22.38 11.91 16.81
C ASN A 97 21.76 10.68 17.50
N VAL A 98 21.20 9.73 16.74
CA VAL A 98 20.52 8.54 17.28
C VAL A 98 21.43 7.31 17.26
N TYR A 99 22.37 7.21 16.33
CA TYR A 99 23.27 6.05 16.19
C TYR A 99 24.70 6.43 16.57
N ASP A 100 25.50 5.46 17.00
CA ASP A 100 26.89 5.73 17.43
C ASP A 100 27.84 5.88 16.24
N SER A 101 27.58 5.12 15.19
CA SER A 101 28.33 5.16 13.94
C SER A 101 27.47 4.59 12.83
N TYR A 102 27.61 5.11 11.62
CA TYR A 102 26.92 4.58 10.44
C TYR A 102 27.83 4.60 9.21
N THR A 103 27.50 3.75 8.24
CA THR A 103 28.10 3.71 6.91
C THR A 103 26.97 3.73 5.90
N GLU A 104 26.90 4.78 5.08
CA GLU A 104 25.93 4.86 4.00
C GLU A 104 26.23 3.80 2.94
N LEU A 105 25.17 3.16 2.44
CA LEU A 105 25.24 2.08 1.48
C LEU A 105 24.70 2.56 0.12
N GLY A 106 25.57 2.51 -0.90
CA GLY A 106 25.27 2.95 -2.25
C GLY A 106 24.37 1.99 -3.04
N GLY A 107 23.94 2.44 -4.22
CA GLY A 107 23.22 1.62 -5.20
C GLY A 107 24.15 0.74 -6.05
N GLU A 108 23.58 -0.15 -6.86
CA GLU A 108 24.35 -1.04 -7.77
C GLU A 108 24.83 -0.37 -9.06
N GLY A 109 24.35 0.84 -9.37
CA GLY A 109 24.70 1.61 -10.57
C GLY A 109 24.03 3.00 -10.60
N ASP A 110 24.24 3.76 -11.69
CA ASP A 110 23.83 5.18 -11.80
C ASP A 110 22.33 5.42 -11.57
N CYS A 111 21.48 4.52 -12.07
CA CYS A 111 20.03 4.60 -11.86
C CYS A 111 19.63 4.32 -10.39
N ASN A 112 20.45 3.63 -9.61
CA ASN A 112 20.10 3.25 -8.23
C ASN A 112 20.57 4.33 -7.20
N ILE A 113 21.20 5.40 -7.68
CA ILE A 113 21.55 6.59 -6.88
C ILE A 113 20.33 7.52 -6.81
N ASP A 114 19.25 7.05 -6.17
CA ASP A 114 18.15 7.93 -5.79
C ASP A 114 18.47 8.60 -4.44
N PRO A 115 18.71 9.92 -4.42
CA PRO A 115 19.05 10.65 -3.20
C PRO A 115 17.85 10.84 -2.26
N ALA A 116 16.62 10.57 -2.72
CA ALA A 116 15.43 10.63 -1.86
C ALA A 116 15.38 9.47 -0.86
N ILE A 117 16.07 8.35 -1.13
CA ILE A 117 16.17 7.19 -0.22
C ILE A 117 17.61 7.02 0.24
N MET A 118 17.81 7.01 1.54
CA MET A 118 19.08 6.69 2.17
C MET A 118 19.01 5.31 2.82
N VAL A 119 20.10 4.55 2.69
CA VAL A 119 20.31 3.28 3.36
C VAL A 119 21.64 3.36 4.09
N ALA A 120 21.67 2.98 5.36
CA ALA A 120 22.89 2.95 6.14
C ALA A 120 22.97 1.72 7.03
N ARG A 121 24.18 1.14 7.12
CA ARG A 121 24.53 0.19 8.17
C ARG A 121 24.88 1.00 9.41
N ALA A 122 24.15 0.81 10.50
CA ALA A 122 24.36 1.59 11.72
C ALA A 122 24.60 0.71 12.94
N THR A 123 25.37 1.25 13.89
CA THR A 123 25.62 0.66 15.19
C THR A 123 24.95 1.50 16.27
N MET A 124 24.26 0.85 17.21
CA MET A 124 23.61 1.52 18.33
C MET A 124 23.88 0.75 19.62
N SER A 125 24.45 1.43 20.61
CA SER A 125 24.87 0.84 21.88
C SER A 125 24.01 1.30 23.04
N ARG A 126 23.90 0.44 24.05
CA ARG A 126 23.23 0.75 25.31
C ARG A 126 24.04 0.23 26.47
N LYS A 127 23.97 0.96 27.59
CA LYS A 127 24.56 0.53 28.85
C LYS A 127 23.51 -0.20 29.67
N VAL A 128 23.86 -1.40 30.13
CA VAL A 128 23.03 -2.23 31.02
C VAL A 128 23.91 -2.69 32.17
N LYS A 129 23.61 -2.25 33.39
CA LYS A 129 24.36 -2.61 34.61
C LYS A 129 25.88 -2.48 34.46
N ASN A 130 26.35 -1.30 34.02
CA ASN A 130 27.77 -1.00 33.76
C ASN A 130 28.46 -1.80 32.64
N LYS A 131 27.73 -2.55 31.81
CA LYS A 131 28.26 -3.15 30.58
C LYS A 131 27.68 -2.48 29.35
N LEU A 132 28.54 -2.19 28.37
CA LEU A 132 28.14 -1.67 27.07
C LEU A 132 27.79 -2.82 26.13
N TYR A 133 26.60 -2.78 25.56
CA TYR A 133 26.15 -3.72 24.54
C TYR A 133 25.91 -2.98 23.24
N SER A 134 26.44 -3.51 22.14
CA SER A 134 26.32 -2.93 20.82
C SER A 134 25.39 -3.76 19.95
N HIS A 135 24.49 -3.10 19.23
CA HIS A 135 23.57 -3.70 18.29
C HIS A 135 23.82 -3.16 16.89
N GLN A 136 23.75 -4.08 15.93
CA GLN A 136 23.83 -3.77 14.52
C GLN A 136 22.41 -3.61 13.94
N VAL A 137 22.20 -2.56 13.15
CA VAL A 137 20.89 -2.20 12.57
C VAL A 137 21.05 -1.81 11.11
N MET A 138 20.06 -2.15 10.29
CA MET A 138 19.90 -1.56 8.96
C MET A 138 18.95 -0.38 9.05
N VAL A 139 19.40 0.81 8.67
CA VAL A 139 18.59 2.03 8.63
C VAL A 139 18.21 2.31 7.18
N ILE A 140 16.92 2.44 6.91
CA ILE A 140 16.39 2.76 5.58
C ILE A 140 15.39 3.89 5.75
N GLY A 141 15.50 4.96 4.97
CA GLY A 141 14.50 6.01 5.06
C GLY A 141 14.58 7.05 3.98
N HIS A 142 13.64 7.98 4.04
CA HIS A 142 13.61 9.10 3.12
C HIS A 142 14.49 10.23 3.66
N GLU A 143 15.30 10.81 2.78
CA GLU A 143 16.09 11.99 3.09
C GLU A 143 15.47 13.20 2.40
N LYS A 144 15.05 14.17 3.21
CA LYS A 144 14.36 15.41 2.81
C LYS A 144 15.05 16.60 3.49
N GLY A 145 14.81 17.81 2.99
CA GLY A 145 15.23 19.06 3.64
C GLY A 145 16.34 19.72 2.83
N ARG A 146 17.57 19.75 3.33
CA ARG A 146 18.70 20.37 2.61
C ARG A 146 18.86 19.74 1.22
N GLY A 147 18.95 20.57 0.17
CA GLY A 147 19.02 20.08 -1.21
C GLY A 147 17.73 19.37 -1.67
N GLU A 148 16.56 19.84 -1.22
CA GLU A 148 15.26 19.24 -1.53
C GLU A 148 15.03 19.02 -3.03
N GLU A 149 15.49 19.95 -3.88
CA GLU A 149 15.43 19.82 -5.34
C GLU A 149 16.18 18.59 -5.84
N TYR A 150 17.40 18.35 -5.32
CA TYR A 150 18.18 17.16 -5.65
C TYR A 150 17.51 15.89 -5.13
N ARG A 151 16.83 15.97 -3.98
CA ARG A 151 16.16 14.86 -3.27
C ARG A 151 14.69 14.69 -3.65
N ASN A 152 14.21 15.39 -4.68
CA ASN A 152 12.82 15.37 -5.13
C ASN A 152 11.79 15.58 -4.00
N GLY A 153 12.07 16.39 -2.98
CA GLY A 153 11.12 16.57 -1.86
C GLY A 153 10.98 15.36 -0.93
N GLY A 154 11.88 14.38 -1.00
CA GLY A 154 11.70 13.08 -0.34
C GLY A 154 10.76 12.14 -1.10
N CYS A 155 10.33 12.51 -2.32
CA CYS A 155 9.59 11.60 -3.21
C CYS A 155 10.54 10.58 -3.83
N ALA A 156 10.52 9.36 -3.29
CA ALA A 156 11.32 8.26 -3.81
C ALA A 156 10.92 7.91 -5.25
N ARG A 157 11.91 7.79 -6.13
CA ARG A 157 11.79 7.17 -7.44
C ARG A 157 11.73 5.64 -7.27
N PRO A 158 11.25 4.91 -8.29
CA PRO A 158 11.19 3.45 -8.23
C PRO A 158 12.55 2.83 -7.91
N TRP A 159 13.64 3.40 -8.41
CA TRP A 159 15.00 2.89 -8.18
C TRP A 159 15.47 3.07 -6.73
N GLY A 160 15.04 4.13 -6.04
CA GLY A 160 15.29 4.28 -4.60
C GLY A 160 14.53 3.24 -3.77
N ASN A 161 13.29 2.95 -4.15
CA ASN A 161 12.52 1.87 -3.52
C ASN A 161 13.13 0.49 -3.79
N ASP A 162 13.72 0.28 -4.96
CA ASP A 162 14.48 -0.93 -5.28
C ASP A 162 15.77 -1.06 -4.45
N LYS A 163 16.51 0.04 -4.27
CA LYS A 163 17.64 0.12 -3.32
C LYS A 163 17.23 -0.32 -1.93
N ALA A 164 16.12 0.23 -1.42
CA ALA A 164 15.58 -0.12 -0.12
C ALA A 164 15.29 -1.61 -0.03
N LEU A 165 14.62 -2.18 -1.03
CA LEU A 165 14.29 -3.60 -1.09
C LEU A 165 15.53 -4.50 -1.04
N ARG A 166 16.58 -4.15 -1.81
CA ARG A 166 17.84 -4.89 -1.81
C ARG A 166 18.45 -4.97 -0.41
N TYR A 167 18.53 -3.84 0.29
CA TYR A 167 19.12 -3.82 1.62
C TYR A 167 18.20 -4.37 2.72
N MET A 168 16.87 -4.40 2.51
CA MET A 168 15.98 -5.21 3.35
C MET A 168 16.36 -6.70 3.29
N ARG A 169 16.71 -7.23 2.10
CA ARG A 169 17.17 -8.62 1.94
C ARG A 169 18.54 -8.87 2.55
N VAL A 170 19.45 -7.90 2.45
CA VAL A 170 20.75 -7.96 3.15
C VAL A 170 20.53 -8.03 4.66
N ALA A 171 19.69 -7.17 5.21
CA ALA A 171 19.35 -7.19 6.64
C ALA A 171 18.72 -8.52 7.09
N GLU A 172 17.83 -9.09 6.28
CA GLU A 172 17.29 -10.44 6.51
C GLU A 172 18.38 -11.52 6.52
N THR A 173 19.32 -11.46 5.59
CA THR A 173 20.44 -12.41 5.48
C THR A 173 21.39 -12.32 6.68
N GLU A 174 21.65 -11.10 7.16
CA GLU A 174 22.50 -10.85 8.33
C GLU A 174 21.78 -11.08 9.67
N GLY A 175 20.46 -11.26 9.66
CA GLY A 175 19.68 -11.46 10.89
C GLY A 175 19.57 -10.22 11.78
N ILE A 176 19.64 -9.01 11.19
CA ILE A 176 19.60 -7.73 11.91
C ILE A 176 18.26 -7.03 11.76
N PRO A 177 17.80 -6.25 12.76
CA PRO A 177 16.58 -5.47 12.63
C PRO A 177 16.72 -4.31 11.63
N ILE A 178 15.58 -3.87 11.12
CA ILE A 178 15.47 -2.74 10.21
C ILE A 178 14.71 -1.59 10.90
N HIS A 179 15.32 -0.40 10.89
CA HIS A 179 14.70 0.84 11.33
C HIS A 179 14.34 1.69 10.10
N PHE A 180 13.04 1.90 9.89
CA PHE A 180 12.51 2.71 8.81
C PHE A 180 12.24 4.15 9.25
N TYR A 181 12.63 5.13 8.44
CA TYR A 181 12.32 6.55 8.65
C TYR A 181 11.54 7.13 7.47
N ILE A 182 10.29 7.51 7.72
CA ILE A 182 9.31 7.82 6.67
C ILE A 182 9.08 9.33 6.63
N PHE A 183 9.81 9.99 5.72
CA PHE A 183 9.83 11.44 5.48
C PHE A 183 9.52 11.75 4.02
N THR A 184 8.30 11.41 3.59
CA THR A 184 7.89 11.54 2.19
C THR A 184 6.48 12.12 2.05
N PRO A 185 6.27 13.10 1.15
CA PRO A 185 4.93 13.57 0.81
C PRO A 185 4.21 12.60 -0.15
N GLY A 186 4.92 11.62 -0.75
CA GLY A 186 4.39 10.64 -1.69
C GLY A 186 5.49 10.04 -2.57
N SER A 187 5.15 9.08 -3.43
CA SER A 187 6.12 8.51 -4.37
C SER A 187 6.29 9.40 -5.60
N TYR A 188 7.49 9.43 -6.18
CA TYR A 188 7.72 10.09 -7.46
C TYR A 188 6.96 9.34 -8.57
N PRO A 189 6.06 10.00 -9.34
CA PRO A 189 5.08 9.33 -10.16
C PRO A 189 5.62 9.00 -11.57
N VAL A 190 6.68 8.20 -11.64
CA VAL A 190 7.28 7.74 -12.90
C VAL A 190 6.98 6.26 -13.16
N GLU A 191 6.63 5.95 -14.41
CA GLU A 191 6.26 4.61 -14.84
C GLU A 191 7.40 3.85 -15.54
N ASP A 192 8.56 4.47 -15.77
CA ASP A 192 9.68 3.75 -16.39
C ASP A 192 10.15 2.62 -15.49
N TYR A 193 10.52 1.49 -16.12
CA TYR A 193 10.87 0.26 -15.39
C TYR A 193 11.87 0.56 -14.27
N PRO A 194 11.60 0.10 -13.04
CA PRO A 194 10.56 -0.83 -12.62
C PRO A 194 9.14 -0.27 -12.46
N GLY A 195 8.96 1.05 -12.51
CA GLY A 195 7.68 1.74 -12.31
C GLY A 195 7.33 1.91 -10.82
N ALA A 196 6.77 3.07 -10.47
CA ALA A 196 6.49 3.41 -9.07
C ALA A 196 5.53 2.42 -8.42
N ALA A 197 4.40 2.13 -9.06
CA ALA A 197 3.42 1.19 -8.53
C ALA A 197 4.01 -0.22 -8.31
N GLN A 198 4.69 -0.77 -9.32
CA GLN A 198 5.22 -2.13 -9.27
C GLN A 198 6.31 -2.27 -8.20
N GLN A 199 7.17 -1.26 -8.05
CA GLN A 199 8.20 -1.33 -7.02
C GLN A 199 7.62 -1.24 -5.61
N ILE A 200 6.65 -0.35 -5.36
CA ILE A 200 5.96 -0.28 -4.07
C ILE A 200 5.29 -1.62 -3.75
N ALA A 201 4.61 -2.22 -4.74
CA ALA A 201 3.97 -3.53 -4.57
C ALA A 201 4.98 -4.64 -4.21
N ARG A 202 6.15 -4.66 -4.86
CA ARG A 202 7.25 -5.59 -4.53
C ARG A 202 7.76 -5.39 -3.11
N ASN A 203 7.98 -4.14 -2.69
CA ASN A 203 8.44 -3.84 -1.34
C ASN A 203 7.43 -4.31 -0.30
N LEU A 204 6.14 -4.01 -0.47
CA LEU A 204 5.06 -4.48 0.41
C LEU A 204 5.02 -6.01 0.49
N TYR A 205 5.13 -6.68 -0.66
CA TYR A 205 5.10 -8.14 -0.75
C TYR A 205 6.29 -8.80 -0.05
N VAL A 206 7.47 -8.18 -0.09
CA VAL A 206 8.66 -8.68 0.63
C VAL A 206 8.59 -8.38 2.12
N MET A 207 8.25 -7.16 2.53
CA MET A 207 8.15 -6.79 3.94
C MET A 207 7.12 -7.63 4.71
N ALA A 208 6.08 -8.14 4.04
CA ALA A 208 5.13 -9.10 4.59
C ALA A 208 5.81 -10.30 5.27
N LYS A 209 6.89 -10.84 4.67
CA LYS A 209 7.55 -12.08 5.10
C LYS A 209 9.02 -11.92 5.50
N LEU A 210 9.52 -10.69 5.67
CA LEU A 210 10.87 -10.46 6.21
C LEU A 210 11.03 -11.10 7.59
N LYS A 211 12.09 -11.86 7.77
CA LYS A 211 12.35 -12.66 8.99
C LYS A 211 12.98 -11.88 10.15
N VAL A 212 13.19 -10.57 9.99
CA VAL A 212 13.83 -9.70 10.98
C VAL A 212 12.85 -8.70 11.61
N PRO A 213 13.12 -8.18 12.83
CA PRO A 213 12.30 -7.15 13.45
C PRO A 213 12.27 -5.87 12.61
N LEU A 214 11.08 -5.30 12.43
CA LEU A 214 10.85 -4.09 11.65
C LEU A 214 10.21 -3.02 12.54
N VAL A 215 10.82 -1.84 12.63
CA VAL A 215 10.29 -0.68 13.35
C VAL A 215 10.32 0.51 12.42
N SER A 216 9.25 1.32 12.40
CA SER A 216 9.19 2.52 11.56
C SER A 216 8.88 3.76 12.38
N PHE A 217 9.52 4.88 12.07
CA PHE A 217 9.22 6.21 12.58
C PHE A 217 8.69 7.09 11.45
N ILE A 218 7.53 7.73 11.67
CA ILE A 218 6.87 8.61 10.70
C ILE A 218 6.99 10.06 11.17
N SER A 219 7.57 10.91 10.33
CA SER A 219 7.42 12.37 10.44
C SER A 219 6.54 12.91 9.30
N GLU A 220 6.74 12.42 8.08
CA GLU A 220 5.92 12.76 6.92
C GLU A 220 5.50 11.48 6.19
N GLY A 221 4.25 11.08 6.37
CA GLY A 221 3.71 9.88 5.75
C GLY A 221 2.75 10.20 4.60
N GLY A 222 3.24 10.19 3.36
CA GLY A 222 2.44 10.36 2.16
C GLY A 222 2.03 9.06 1.48
N SER A 223 0.79 8.61 1.69
CA SER A 223 0.09 7.60 0.88
C SER A 223 0.92 6.32 0.64
N GLY A 224 0.90 5.80 -0.60
CA GLY A 224 1.70 4.64 -1.01
C GLY A 224 3.21 4.84 -0.94
N GLY A 225 3.71 6.07 -0.98
CA GLY A 225 5.14 6.36 -0.80
C GLY A 225 5.61 6.04 0.62
N ALA A 226 4.79 6.36 1.62
CA ALA A 226 5.04 5.98 3.01
C ALA A 226 5.00 4.46 3.22
N GLU A 227 4.01 3.79 2.63
CA GLU A 227 3.85 2.34 2.75
C GLU A 227 4.94 1.55 2.00
N ALA A 228 5.65 2.15 1.03
CA ALA A 228 6.77 1.53 0.32
C ALA A 228 7.90 1.01 1.24
N ILE A 229 8.05 1.63 2.42
CA ILE A 229 8.96 1.19 3.49
C ILE A 229 8.26 1.20 4.87
N GLY A 230 6.92 1.18 4.89
CA GLY A 230 6.11 1.42 6.09
C GLY A 230 5.62 0.18 6.82
N VAL A 231 5.83 -1.01 6.26
CA VAL A 231 5.34 -2.25 6.87
C VAL A 231 6.26 -2.66 8.02
N SER A 232 5.78 -2.45 9.24
CA SER A 232 6.55 -2.70 10.46
C SER A 232 5.74 -3.40 11.56
N GLY A 233 6.45 -4.07 12.48
CA GLY A 233 5.88 -4.64 13.69
C GLY A 233 5.43 -3.57 14.67
N LEU A 234 6.12 -2.42 14.70
CA LEU A 234 5.73 -1.23 15.45
C LEU A 234 5.92 0.04 14.60
N ARG A 235 4.88 0.86 14.53
CA ARG A 235 4.82 2.16 13.87
C ARG A 235 4.82 3.26 14.93
N LEU A 236 5.89 4.04 14.96
CA LEU A 236 6.05 5.24 15.78
C LEU A 236 5.77 6.47 14.92
N MET A 237 5.29 7.55 15.53
CA MET A 237 5.06 8.81 14.83
C MET A 237 5.43 9.99 15.72
N GLY A 238 6.11 11.01 15.18
CA GLY A 238 6.38 12.25 15.92
C GLY A 238 5.09 13.02 16.21
N SER A 239 4.97 13.66 17.37
CA SER A 239 3.75 14.39 17.76
C SER A 239 3.48 15.65 16.92
N ARG A 240 4.44 16.08 16.11
CA ARG A 240 4.29 17.11 15.06
C ARG A 240 4.51 16.56 13.66
N GLY A 241 4.43 15.25 13.49
CA GLY A 241 4.35 14.61 12.18
C GLY A 241 2.92 14.51 11.64
N TYR A 242 2.79 14.17 10.36
CA TYR A 242 1.50 13.78 9.78
C TYR A 242 1.60 12.44 9.02
N TYR A 243 0.49 11.70 8.98
CA TYR A 243 0.32 10.53 8.13
C TYR A 243 -1.03 10.63 7.41
N SER A 244 -1.03 10.54 6.09
CA SER A 244 -2.20 10.81 5.25
C SER A 244 -2.26 9.94 3.99
N VAL A 245 -3.47 9.78 3.45
CA VAL A 245 -3.77 9.10 2.18
C VAL A 245 -3.43 9.91 0.95
N ILE A 246 -3.41 11.22 1.08
CA ILE A 246 -3.12 12.18 0.02
C ILE A 246 -2.67 13.48 0.69
N SER A 247 -1.93 14.32 -0.04
CA SER A 247 -1.65 15.67 0.42
C SER A 247 -2.95 16.47 0.61
N PRO A 248 -3.02 17.40 1.57
CA PRO A 248 -4.19 18.28 1.72
C PRO A 248 -4.55 19.04 0.44
N GLU A 249 -3.55 19.43 -0.35
CA GLU A 249 -3.71 20.09 -1.65
C GLU A 249 -4.36 19.14 -2.67
N GLY A 250 -3.92 17.89 -2.74
CA GLY A 250 -4.49 16.88 -3.63
C GLY A 250 -5.93 16.54 -3.25
N ALA A 251 -6.24 16.43 -1.95
CA ALA A 251 -7.61 16.26 -1.48
C ALA A 251 -8.50 17.46 -1.86
N ALA A 252 -8.00 18.68 -1.67
CA ALA A 252 -8.72 19.89 -2.00
C ALA A 252 -8.96 20.04 -3.52
N ALA A 253 -8.00 19.62 -4.36
CA ALA A 253 -8.19 19.57 -5.81
C ALA A 253 -9.31 18.59 -6.23
N ILE A 254 -9.36 17.42 -5.59
CA ILE A 254 -10.40 16.41 -5.84
C ILE A 254 -11.77 16.88 -5.33
N GLU A 255 -11.84 17.36 -4.09
CA GLU A 255 -13.10 17.80 -3.46
C GLU A 255 -13.67 19.06 -4.13
N GLY A 256 -12.80 20.01 -4.47
CA GLY A 256 -13.16 21.24 -5.17
C GLY A 256 -13.46 21.03 -6.65
N LYS A 257 -13.18 19.84 -7.21
CA LYS A 257 -13.25 19.56 -8.67
C LYS A 257 -12.50 20.60 -9.49
N ILE A 258 -11.36 21.06 -8.95
CA ILE A 258 -10.55 22.13 -9.52
C ILE A 258 -10.02 21.66 -10.87
N ARG A 259 -10.13 22.47 -11.94
CA ARG A 259 -9.62 22.09 -13.26
C ARG A 259 -8.10 22.22 -13.34
N GLU A 260 -7.51 21.65 -14.37
CA GLU A 260 -6.07 21.79 -14.61
C GLU A 260 -5.70 23.26 -14.83
N GLY A 261 -4.66 23.74 -14.14
CA GLY A 261 -4.20 25.15 -14.18
C GLY A 261 -4.90 26.10 -13.20
N GLU A 262 -5.97 25.67 -12.53
CA GLU A 262 -6.65 26.49 -11.51
C GLU A 262 -5.98 26.36 -10.13
N LYS A 263 -5.87 27.49 -9.41
CA LYS A 263 -5.30 27.49 -8.04
C LYS A 263 -6.31 26.93 -7.04
N VAL A 264 -5.84 26.04 -6.17
CA VAL A 264 -6.64 25.50 -5.07
C VAL A 264 -6.79 26.56 -3.96
N PRO A 265 -8.02 26.89 -3.50
CA PRO A 265 -8.22 27.85 -2.42
C PRO A 265 -7.57 27.39 -1.11
N ARG A 266 -6.80 28.27 -0.44
CA ARG A 266 -6.09 27.95 0.82
C ARG A 266 -7.04 27.46 1.93
N GLU A 267 -8.22 28.04 2.03
CA GLU A 267 -9.22 27.63 3.04
C GLU A 267 -9.77 26.22 2.77
N LEU A 268 -9.87 25.81 1.51
CA LEU A 268 -10.24 24.43 1.16
C LEU A 268 -9.13 23.44 1.53
N VAL A 269 -7.86 23.82 1.36
CA VAL A 269 -6.70 23.02 1.78
C VAL A 269 -6.73 22.81 3.30
N LYS A 270 -6.93 23.89 4.08
CA LYS A 270 -7.05 23.81 5.55
C LYS A 270 -8.23 22.92 5.97
N HIS A 271 -9.38 23.08 5.31
CA HIS A 271 -10.55 22.25 5.57
C HIS A 271 -10.26 20.76 5.30
N CYS A 272 -9.62 20.44 4.17
CA CYS A 272 -9.27 19.06 3.84
C CYS A 272 -8.23 18.48 4.81
N ALA A 273 -7.21 19.25 5.21
CA ALA A 273 -6.23 18.82 6.21
C ALA A 273 -6.91 18.38 7.52
N ALA A 274 -7.95 19.11 7.97
CA ALA A 274 -8.72 18.77 9.16
C ALA A 274 -9.64 17.55 8.96
N GLN A 275 -10.28 17.42 7.80
CA GLN A 275 -11.20 16.31 7.50
C GLN A 275 -10.47 14.97 7.32
N LEU A 276 -9.22 14.99 6.86
CA LEU A 276 -8.42 13.79 6.59
C LEU A 276 -7.86 13.11 7.85
N LYS A 277 -7.96 13.76 9.03
CA LYS A 277 -7.51 13.19 10.32
C LYS A 277 -6.04 12.74 10.29
N ILE A 278 -5.15 13.66 9.89
CA ILE A 278 -3.76 13.36 9.54
C ILE A 278 -2.77 13.41 10.71
N THR A 279 -3.19 13.90 11.89
CA THR A 279 -2.28 14.15 13.01
C THR A 279 -1.84 12.87 13.70
N ALA A 280 -0.81 12.95 14.57
CA ALA A 280 -0.34 11.80 15.34
C ALA A 280 -1.42 11.24 16.28
N GLU A 281 -2.18 12.11 16.94
CA GLU A 281 -3.29 11.71 17.80
C GLU A 281 -4.41 11.01 17.03
N ASP A 282 -4.76 11.54 15.84
CA ASP A 282 -5.76 10.94 14.99
C ASP A 282 -5.33 9.53 14.57
N ASN A 283 -4.10 9.37 14.09
CA ASN A 283 -3.57 8.08 13.64
C ASN A 283 -3.43 7.06 14.78
N LEU A 284 -3.09 7.52 15.99
CA LEU A 284 -3.11 6.66 17.18
C LEU A 284 -4.53 6.18 17.52
N LYS A 285 -5.52 7.08 17.49
CA LYS A 285 -6.94 6.74 17.71
C LYS A 285 -7.50 5.78 16.66
N LEU A 286 -7.05 5.92 15.41
CA LEU A 286 -7.42 5.03 14.30
C LEU A 286 -6.67 3.68 14.32
N GLY A 287 -5.64 3.54 15.16
CA GLY A 287 -4.80 2.34 15.25
C GLY A 287 -3.87 2.13 14.05
N THR A 288 -3.66 3.14 13.21
CA THR A 288 -2.72 3.09 12.06
C THR A 288 -1.26 3.29 12.50
N VAL A 289 -1.07 3.85 13.70
CA VAL A 289 0.20 4.04 14.41
C VAL A 289 0.07 3.47 15.82
N ASP A 290 1.15 2.90 16.35
CA ASP A 290 1.16 2.22 17.64
C ASP A 290 1.58 3.12 18.82
N ARG A 291 2.40 4.17 18.56
CA ARG A 291 2.90 5.08 19.60
C ARG A 291 3.29 6.44 19.03
N ILE A 292 3.08 7.48 19.83
CA ILE A 292 3.52 8.85 19.56
C ILE A 292 4.84 9.12 20.29
N ILE A 293 5.79 9.76 19.63
CA ILE A 293 7.01 10.30 20.23
C ILE A 293 6.84 11.81 20.37
N GLU A 294 6.90 12.31 21.60
CA GLU A 294 6.70 13.73 21.86
C GLU A 294 7.87 14.59 21.36
N GLU A 295 7.54 15.56 20.51
CA GLU A 295 8.39 16.62 19.99
C GLU A 295 8.26 17.92 20.82
N PRO A 296 9.18 18.89 20.67
CA PRO A 296 8.98 20.26 21.14
C PRO A 296 7.66 20.87 20.61
N PRO A 297 7.12 21.91 21.28
CA PRO A 297 5.80 22.44 20.95
C PRO A 297 5.61 22.84 19.48
N LEU A 298 6.64 23.40 18.84
CA LEU A 298 6.64 23.79 17.43
C LEU A 298 7.26 22.75 16.48
N GLY A 299 7.59 21.55 16.98
CA GLY A 299 8.26 20.49 16.22
C GLY A 299 9.76 20.50 16.43
N ALA A 300 10.39 19.32 16.29
CA ALA A 300 11.83 19.20 16.46
C ALA A 300 12.59 19.70 15.22
N ARG A 301 13.73 20.34 15.48
CA ARG A 301 14.74 20.85 14.55
C ARG A 301 16.05 20.11 14.77
N ARG A 302 17.08 20.50 14.01
CA ARG A 302 18.41 19.87 14.02
C ARG A 302 19.13 19.94 15.37
N ASP A 303 18.91 20.99 16.14
CA ASP A 303 19.58 21.27 17.40
C ASP A 303 18.81 20.77 18.63
N ASP A 304 17.67 20.10 18.43
CA ASP A 304 16.87 19.49 19.50
C ASP A 304 17.45 18.16 19.99
N PHE A 305 18.65 18.19 20.57
CA PHE A 305 19.31 17.04 21.19
C PHE A 305 18.42 16.25 22.18
N PRO A 306 17.56 16.89 23.01
CA PRO A 306 16.62 16.14 23.85
C PRO A 306 15.65 15.26 23.07
N PHE A 307 15.19 15.73 21.89
CA PHE A 307 14.34 14.94 21.01
C PHE A 307 15.09 13.74 20.44
N PHE A 308 16.33 13.90 19.95
CA PHE A 308 17.11 12.77 19.44
C PHE A 308 17.44 11.74 20.52
N ARG A 309 17.74 12.18 21.74
CA ARG A 309 17.92 11.28 22.90
C ARG A 309 16.65 10.47 23.17
N ARG A 310 15.48 11.12 23.11
CA ARG A 310 14.17 10.45 23.25
C ARG A 310 13.91 9.47 22.11
N LEU A 311 14.18 9.89 20.87
CA LEU A 311 14.01 9.05 19.69
C LEU A 311 14.90 7.80 19.78
N ARG A 312 16.17 7.94 20.16
CA ARG A 312 17.09 6.80 20.38
C ARG A 312 16.53 5.81 21.41
N TYR A 313 16.07 6.32 22.55
CA TYR A 313 15.46 5.49 23.58
C TYR A 313 14.22 4.74 23.07
N GLU A 314 13.33 5.44 22.35
CA GLU A 314 12.11 4.86 21.81
C GLU A 314 12.38 3.83 20.70
N MET A 315 13.41 4.01 19.87
CA MET A 315 13.81 3.02 18.87
C MET A 315 14.34 1.74 19.52
N PHE A 316 15.16 1.82 20.57
CA PHE A 316 15.55 0.65 21.37
C PHE A 316 14.33 -0.07 21.94
N ARG A 317 13.46 0.68 22.61
CA ARG A 317 12.25 0.16 23.28
C ARG A 317 11.30 -0.50 22.28
N ALA A 318 11.15 0.08 21.10
CA ALA A 318 10.32 -0.44 20.02
C ALA A 318 10.87 -1.76 19.47
N THR A 319 12.17 -1.83 19.18
CA THR A 319 12.81 -3.04 18.66
C THR A 319 12.81 -4.15 19.70
N ASP A 320 13.10 -3.82 20.96
CA ASP A 320 12.95 -4.73 22.10
C ASP A 320 11.51 -5.26 22.22
N GLU A 321 10.49 -4.41 22.07
CA GLU A 321 9.09 -4.85 22.13
C GLU A 321 8.74 -5.83 21.00
N VAL A 322 9.18 -5.56 19.77
CA VAL A 322 8.92 -6.45 18.63
C VAL A 322 9.58 -7.81 18.86
N VAL A 323 10.82 -7.83 19.35
CA VAL A 323 11.56 -9.05 19.67
C VAL A 323 10.93 -9.78 20.86
N LEU A 324 10.51 -9.07 21.90
CA LEU A 324 9.93 -9.70 23.09
C LEU A 324 8.57 -10.34 22.82
N LYS A 325 7.78 -9.81 21.88
CA LYS A 325 6.49 -10.41 21.49
C LYS A 325 6.66 -11.85 20.99
N THR A 326 7.81 -12.21 20.41
CA THR A 326 8.07 -13.55 19.88
C THR A 326 8.45 -14.58 20.97
N LYS A 327 8.80 -14.12 22.18
CA LYS A 327 9.33 -14.96 23.26
C LYS A 327 8.22 -15.57 24.14
N ASN A 328 8.40 -16.82 24.56
CA ASN A 328 7.37 -17.63 25.24
C ASN A 328 7.13 -17.34 26.74
N PHE A 329 8.01 -16.59 27.45
CA PHE A 329 8.12 -16.67 28.92
C PHE A 329 7.80 -15.37 29.69
N ARG A 330 7.48 -15.55 31.00
CA ARG A 330 7.07 -14.57 32.05
C ARG A 330 7.77 -13.20 32.07
N ALA A 331 8.96 -13.05 31.48
CA ALA A 331 9.60 -11.76 31.22
C ALA A 331 8.63 -10.76 30.55
N PHE A 332 7.75 -11.29 29.70
CA PHE A 332 6.60 -10.60 29.09
C PHE A 332 5.74 -9.79 30.08
N ARG A 333 5.31 -10.39 31.21
CA ARG A 333 4.47 -9.69 32.21
C ARG A 333 5.27 -8.69 33.04
N ALA A 334 6.50 -9.03 33.41
CA ALA A 334 7.35 -8.16 34.21
C ALA A 334 7.74 -6.88 33.45
N TYR A 335 8.11 -6.99 32.17
CA TYR A 335 8.37 -5.85 31.29
C TYR A 335 7.10 -5.03 31.04
N ALA A 336 5.96 -5.67 30.76
CA ALA A 336 4.69 -4.97 30.53
C ALA A 336 4.14 -4.27 31.79
N LEU A 337 4.39 -4.79 32.99
CA LEU A 337 3.98 -4.19 34.27
C LEU A 337 4.87 -3.01 34.67
N LYS A 338 6.20 -3.14 34.58
CA LYS A 338 7.14 -2.04 34.85
C LYS A 338 6.89 -0.83 33.93
N ARG A 339 6.50 -1.13 32.69
CA ARG A 339 6.17 -0.17 31.62
C ARG A 339 4.96 0.73 31.88
N ARG A 340 3.97 0.32 32.69
CA ARG A 340 2.84 1.19 33.04
C ARG A 340 3.23 2.25 34.09
N GLU A 341 4.28 2.02 34.86
CA GLU A 341 4.76 2.93 35.91
C GLU A 341 5.73 4.02 35.40
N GLU A 342 6.23 3.87 34.15
CA GLU A 342 7.23 4.75 33.53
C GLU A 342 6.65 5.66 32.42
N GLU A 343 5.37 5.53 32.07
CA GLU A 343 4.68 6.48 31.17
C GLU A 343 4.59 7.86 31.86
N GLY A 344 5.59 8.71 31.60
CA GLY A 344 5.70 10.09 32.11
C GLY A 344 7.04 10.46 32.77
N LYS A 345 8.00 9.53 32.90
CA LYS A 345 9.28 9.81 33.57
C LYS A 345 10.42 10.09 32.58
N GLU A 346 11.42 10.83 33.07
CA GLU A 346 12.66 11.17 32.38
C GLU A 346 13.33 9.93 31.75
N ILE A 347 14.06 10.14 30.64
CA ILE A 347 14.77 9.07 29.93
C ILE A 347 15.83 8.48 30.88
N PRO A 348 15.73 7.19 31.26
CA PRO A 348 16.70 6.60 32.18
C PRO A 348 18.11 6.62 31.57
N GLU A 349 19.13 6.82 32.41
CA GLU A 349 20.53 6.80 31.97
C GLU A 349 21.00 5.39 31.57
N ASP A 350 20.48 4.36 32.25
CA ASP A 350 20.82 2.95 32.03
C ASP A 350 19.56 2.13 31.69
N PHE A 351 19.71 1.16 30.79
CA PHE A 351 18.66 0.17 30.52
C PHE A 351 18.71 -0.96 31.57
N ASP A 352 17.54 -1.40 32.05
CA ASP A 352 17.46 -2.44 33.09
C ASP A 352 17.89 -3.83 32.61
N LEU A 353 17.61 -4.15 31.35
CA LEU A 353 17.73 -5.48 30.78
C LEU A 353 18.36 -5.40 29.39
N PHE A 354 19.32 -6.28 29.14
CA PHE A 354 19.82 -6.54 27.80
C PHE A 354 18.93 -7.57 27.10
N ILE A 355 18.42 -7.21 25.93
CA ILE A 355 17.62 -8.09 25.07
C ILE A 355 18.42 -8.35 23.79
N SER A 356 18.78 -9.61 23.56
CA SER A 356 19.32 -10.02 22.27
C SER A 356 18.24 -9.94 21.19
N TRP A 357 18.58 -9.30 20.08
CA TRP A 357 17.72 -9.15 18.90
C TRP A 357 17.84 -10.30 17.90
N ASN A 358 18.71 -11.27 18.18
CA ASN A 358 18.78 -12.50 17.40
C ASN A 358 17.54 -13.35 17.68
N LEU A 359 16.92 -13.85 16.62
CA LEU A 359 15.73 -14.68 16.68
C LEU A 359 16.06 -16.12 16.27
N THR A 360 15.49 -17.07 16.99
CA THR A 360 15.43 -18.49 16.60
C THR A 360 14.35 -18.72 15.52
N ASP A 361 14.39 -19.83 14.79
CA ASP A 361 13.40 -20.13 13.75
C ASP A 361 11.95 -20.10 14.26
N LEU A 362 11.69 -20.63 15.46
CA LEU A 362 10.37 -20.57 16.10
C LEU A 362 9.94 -19.15 16.47
N GLU A 363 10.89 -18.28 16.85
CA GLU A 363 10.60 -16.87 17.12
C GLU A 363 10.36 -16.09 15.82
N ILE A 364 11.03 -16.47 14.72
CA ILE A 364 10.77 -15.93 13.39
C ILE A 364 9.36 -16.28 12.93
N GLU A 365 8.93 -17.54 13.07
CA GLU A 365 7.56 -17.95 12.72
C GLU A 365 6.51 -17.11 13.47
N ARG A 366 6.69 -16.93 14.79
CA ARG A 366 5.82 -16.07 15.59
C ARG A 366 5.87 -14.61 15.17
N LEU A 367 7.05 -14.08 14.82
CA LEU A 367 7.18 -12.71 14.32
C LEU A 367 6.31 -12.50 13.08
N LEU A 368 6.36 -13.46 12.13
CA LEU A 368 5.56 -13.43 10.91
C LEU A 368 4.07 -13.51 11.22
N GLU A 369 3.65 -14.38 12.14
CA GLU A 369 2.25 -14.49 12.59
C GLU A 369 1.76 -13.20 13.26
N PHE A 370 2.55 -12.59 14.14
CA PHE A 370 2.18 -11.32 14.78
C PHE A 370 2.05 -10.19 13.78
N ARG A 371 2.97 -10.12 12.80
CA ARG A 371 2.88 -9.14 11.72
C ARG A 371 1.61 -9.36 10.91
N LEU A 372 1.37 -10.59 10.44
CA LEU A 372 0.16 -10.93 9.69
C LEU A 372 -1.10 -10.52 10.47
N LYS A 373 -1.21 -10.95 11.73
CA LYS A 373 -2.34 -10.63 12.59
C LYS A 373 -2.54 -9.12 12.77
N LYS A 374 -1.47 -8.36 13.02
CA LYS A 374 -1.53 -6.90 13.15
C LYS A 374 -2.22 -6.26 11.94
N TYR A 375 -1.77 -6.58 10.73
CA TYR A 375 -2.31 -5.96 9.52
C TYR A 375 -3.72 -6.47 9.18
N MET A 376 -4.05 -7.71 9.52
CA MET A 376 -5.43 -8.21 9.36
C MET A 376 -6.42 -7.47 10.27
N GLU A 377 -6.00 -7.01 11.45
CA GLU A 377 -6.83 -6.21 12.35
C GLU A 377 -7.01 -4.75 11.91
N LEU A 378 -6.12 -4.21 11.06
CA LEU A 378 -6.22 -2.82 10.61
C LEU A 378 -7.54 -2.57 9.86
N GLY A 379 -8.22 -1.50 10.27
CA GLY A 379 -9.53 -1.12 9.74
C GLY A 379 -10.71 -1.98 10.20
N LYS A 380 -10.50 -3.06 10.99
CA LYS A 380 -11.64 -3.80 11.54
C LYS A 380 -12.49 -2.90 12.44
N GLY A 381 -13.81 -2.90 12.20
CA GLY A 381 -14.76 -2.02 12.89
C GLY A 381 -15.04 -0.69 12.18
N TYR A 382 -14.29 -0.35 11.12
CA TYR A 382 -14.51 0.86 10.31
C TYR A 382 -15.25 0.57 8.99
N PHE A 383 -16.13 -0.43 9.01
CA PHE A 383 -17.06 -0.76 7.95
C PHE A 383 -18.38 -1.22 8.58
N LEU A 384 -19.47 -1.13 7.81
CA LEU A 384 -20.77 -1.62 8.28
C LEU A 384 -20.91 -3.09 7.92
N GLU A 385 -21.37 -3.89 8.87
CA GLU A 385 -21.66 -5.31 8.67
C GLU A 385 -23.08 -5.56 9.16
N ASN A 386 -24.02 -5.67 8.23
CA ASN A 386 -25.41 -5.97 8.57
C ASN A 386 -25.53 -7.45 8.97
N LYS A 387 -25.28 -7.73 10.25
CA LYS A 387 -25.27 -9.07 10.83
C LYS A 387 -26.67 -9.47 11.27
N ASN A 388 -27.22 -10.52 10.64
CA ASN A 388 -28.22 -11.35 11.30
C ASN A 388 -27.47 -12.36 12.19
N VAL A 389 -27.65 -12.27 13.52
CA VAL A 389 -26.90 -13.06 14.54
C VAL A 389 -27.04 -14.57 14.30
N LEU A 390 -28.22 -15.03 13.87
CA LEU A 390 -28.50 -16.42 13.57
C LEU A 390 -27.67 -16.94 12.38
N THR A 391 -27.55 -16.12 11.33
CA THR A 391 -26.84 -16.46 10.10
C THR A 391 -25.32 -16.52 10.31
N GLU A 392 -24.78 -15.77 11.27
CA GLU A 392 -23.35 -15.81 11.61
C GLU A 392 -22.97 -17.10 12.35
N GLY A 393 -23.83 -17.61 13.24
CA GLY A 393 -23.61 -18.91 13.89
C GLY A 393 -23.55 -20.05 12.87
N ILE A 394 -24.47 -20.03 11.90
CA ILE A 394 -24.53 -20.99 10.77
C ILE A 394 -23.33 -20.80 9.83
N ARG A 395 -22.92 -19.55 9.55
CA ARG A 395 -21.75 -19.29 8.70
C ARG A 395 -20.46 -19.75 9.35
N LYS A 396 -20.24 -19.45 10.64
CA LYS A 396 -19.04 -19.89 11.37
C LYS A 396 -18.96 -21.40 11.46
N THR A 397 -20.08 -22.08 11.72
CA THR A 397 -20.13 -23.55 11.69
C THR A 397 -19.90 -24.10 10.29
N LYS A 398 -20.47 -23.49 9.24
CA LYS A 398 -20.23 -23.89 7.85
C LYS A 398 -18.79 -23.66 7.40
N ILE A 399 -18.16 -22.53 7.77
CA ILE A 399 -16.75 -22.23 7.51
C ILE A 399 -15.84 -23.17 8.31
N PHE A 400 -16.16 -23.43 9.57
CA PHE A 400 -15.39 -24.37 10.39
C PHE A 400 -15.50 -25.80 9.85
N ALA A 401 -16.70 -26.24 9.49
CA ALA A 401 -16.94 -27.54 8.87
C ALA A 401 -16.27 -27.65 7.50
N SER A 402 -16.35 -26.61 6.66
CA SER A 402 -15.68 -26.60 5.35
C SER A 402 -14.17 -26.57 5.49
N LYS A 403 -13.63 -25.77 6.41
CA LYS A 403 -12.19 -25.72 6.72
C LYS A 403 -11.71 -27.07 7.23
N THR A 404 -12.41 -27.68 8.19
CA THR A 404 -12.09 -29.03 8.69
C THR A 404 -12.18 -30.08 7.58
N TYR A 405 -13.20 -30.00 6.72
CA TYR A 405 -13.36 -30.89 5.57
C TYR A 405 -12.22 -30.74 4.56
N TYR A 406 -11.86 -29.50 4.20
CA TYR A 406 -10.79 -29.22 3.24
C TYR A 406 -9.41 -29.49 3.84
N ASP A 407 -9.19 -29.24 5.12
CA ASP A 407 -7.96 -29.59 5.83
C ASP A 407 -7.80 -31.12 5.94
N LEU A 408 -8.89 -31.87 6.18
CA LEU A 408 -8.85 -33.33 6.15
C LEU A 408 -8.62 -33.86 4.73
N ARG A 409 -9.37 -33.36 3.75
CA ARG A 409 -9.30 -33.79 2.35
C ARG A 409 -7.97 -33.44 1.68
N TYR A 410 -7.44 -32.25 1.93
CA TYR A 410 -6.25 -31.74 1.26
C TYR A 410 -5.00 -31.71 2.13
N GLY A 411 -5.11 -31.71 3.46
CA GLY A 411 -3.97 -31.74 4.39
C GLY A 411 -3.55 -33.14 4.81
N LEU A 412 -4.48 -34.10 4.94
CA LEU A 412 -4.16 -35.49 5.31
C LEU A 412 -4.13 -36.42 4.08
N LEU A 413 -5.20 -36.40 3.27
CA LEU A 413 -5.37 -37.38 2.19
C LEU A 413 -4.51 -37.07 0.95
N ARG A 414 -4.56 -35.84 0.41
CA ARG A 414 -3.81 -35.49 -0.81
C ARG A 414 -2.27 -35.51 -0.69
N PRO A 415 -1.62 -35.12 0.42
CA PRO A 415 -0.16 -35.18 0.50
C PRO A 415 0.34 -36.61 0.56
N HIS A 416 -0.39 -37.52 1.24
CA HIS A 416 -0.13 -38.96 1.17
C HIS A 416 -0.35 -39.48 -0.25
N GLN A 417 -1.43 -39.04 -0.92
CA GLN A 417 -1.71 -39.37 -2.32
C GLN A 417 -0.56 -38.94 -3.26
N ARG A 418 -0.12 -37.68 -3.18
CA ARG A 418 0.99 -37.12 -3.97
C ARG A 418 2.33 -37.77 -3.64
N ASN A 419 2.62 -38.05 -2.36
CA ASN A 419 3.83 -38.76 -1.96
C ASN A 419 3.86 -40.18 -2.52
N VAL A 420 2.75 -40.91 -2.45
CA VAL A 420 2.63 -42.26 -3.05
C VAL A 420 2.80 -42.18 -4.56
N GLN A 421 2.16 -41.22 -5.24
CA GLN A 421 2.28 -41.03 -6.68
C GLN A 421 3.71 -40.65 -7.11
N LYS A 422 4.38 -39.78 -6.34
CA LYS A 422 5.77 -39.38 -6.56
C LYS A 422 6.73 -40.55 -6.36
N VAL A 423 6.55 -41.36 -5.31
CA VAL A 423 7.31 -42.60 -5.11
C VAL A 423 7.07 -43.59 -6.25
N ILE A 424 5.84 -43.74 -6.72
CA ILE A 424 5.54 -44.58 -7.90
C ILE A 424 6.25 -44.04 -9.15
N GLU A 425 6.26 -42.72 -9.39
CA GLU A 425 6.94 -42.08 -10.52
C GLU A 425 8.46 -42.15 -10.43
N GLU A 426 9.06 -41.89 -9.26
CA GLU A 426 10.50 -42.02 -8.99
C GLU A 426 10.95 -43.47 -9.20
N VAL A 427 10.24 -44.46 -8.63
CA VAL A 427 10.56 -45.89 -8.80
C VAL A 427 10.35 -46.34 -10.26
N SER A 428 9.39 -45.75 -10.97
CA SER A 428 9.17 -46.06 -12.39
C SER A 428 10.20 -45.41 -13.32
N SER A 429 10.76 -44.26 -12.93
CA SER A 429 11.75 -43.51 -13.72
C SER A 429 13.18 -43.97 -13.46
N GLU A 430 13.48 -44.53 -12.28
CA GLU A 430 14.78 -45.14 -11.94
C GLU A 430 15.03 -46.55 -12.52
N GLY A 431 14.09 -47.09 -13.29
CA GLY A 431 14.39 -48.04 -14.36
C GLY A 431 15.13 -49.34 -13.97
N SER A 432 14.41 -50.31 -13.41
CA SER A 432 14.65 -51.72 -13.73
C SER A 432 13.34 -52.41 -14.11
N VAL A 433 13.34 -53.20 -15.18
CA VAL A 433 12.17 -53.97 -15.67
C VAL A 433 11.57 -54.86 -14.58
N PHE A 434 12.37 -55.20 -13.56
CA PHE A 434 11.98 -55.98 -12.39
C PHE A 434 11.06 -55.22 -11.42
N LEU A 435 11.26 -53.91 -11.23
CA LEU A 435 10.46 -53.09 -10.31
C LEU A 435 9.04 -52.80 -10.83
N ARG A 436 8.82 -52.88 -12.14
CA ARG A 436 7.50 -52.65 -12.74
C ARG A 436 6.45 -53.69 -12.33
N LYS A 437 6.85 -54.95 -12.14
CA LYS A 437 5.98 -56.02 -11.60
C LYS A 437 5.65 -55.84 -10.12
N VAL A 438 6.46 -55.09 -9.38
CA VAL A 438 6.29 -54.83 -7.95
C VAL A 438 5.41 -53.60 -7.71
N THR A 439 5.45 -52.62 -8.62
CA THR A 439 4.65 -51.38 -8.51
C THR A 439 3.24 -51.51 -9.11
N GLU A 440 3.00 -52.44 -10.05
CA GLU A 440 1.67 -52.69 -10.64
C GLU A 440 0.57 -53.04 -9.62
N PRO A 441 0.78 -53.93 -8.64
CA PRO A 441 -0.24 -54.25 -7.63
C PRO A 441 -0.54 -53.08 -6.70
N VAL A 442 0.49 -52.30 -6.35
CA VAL A 442 0.37 -51.11 -5.49
C VAL A 442 -0.38 -50.01 -6.23
N ARG A 443 -0.10 -49.83 -7.53
CA ARG A 443 -0.81 -48.88 -8.40
C ARG A 443 -2.27 -49.29 -8.59
N ALA A 444 -2.55 -50.57 -8.82
CA ALA A 444 -3.92 -51.09 -8.93
C ALA A 444 -4.70 -50.97 -7.62
N ALA A 445 -4.08 -51.25 -6.47
CA ALA A 445 -4.68 -51.05 -5.15
C ALA A 445 -4.93 -49.57 -4.85
N TYR A 446 -4.00 -48.69 -5.23
CA TYR A 446 -4.15 -47.25 -5.14
C TYR A 446 -5.29 -46.73 -6.02
N ASP A 447 -5.37 -47.16 -7.29
CA ASP A 447 -6.42 -46.76 -8.25
C ASP A 447 -7.80 -47.32 -7.82
N PHE A 448 -7.84 -48.45 -7.10
CA PHE A 448 -9.06 -49.01 -6.51
C PHE A 448 -9.57 -48.21 -5.31
N VAL A 449 -8.67 -47.72 -4.44
CA VAL A 449 -9.02 -46.91 -3.25
C VAL A 449 -9.29 -45.45 -3.62
N PHE A 450 -8.60 -44.94 -4.64
CA PHE A 450 -8.70 -43.56 -5.13
C PHE A 450 -8.91 -43.56 -6.65
N PRO A 451 -10.17 -43.69 -7.11
CA PRO A 451 -10.47 -43.67 -8.54
C PRO A 451 -9.96 -42.37 -9.17
N GLN A 452 -9.21 -42.48 -10.27
CA GLN A 452 -8.83 -41.31 -11.07
C GLN A 452 -10.13 -40.59 -11.49
N PRO A 453 -10.26 -39.27 -11.29
CA PRO A 453 -11.34 -38.54 -11.93
C PRO A 453 -11.21 -38.73 -13.43
N GLU A 454 -12.31 -39.00 -14.13
CA GLU A 454 -12.32 -39.01 -15.59
C GLU A 454 -11.67 -37.73 -16.07
N ARG A 455 -10.52 -37.85 -16.76
CA ARG A 455 -9.93 -36.70 -17.44
C ARG A 455 -11.02 -36.18 -18.37
N PRO A 456 -11.39 -34.88 -18.33
CA PRO A 456 -12.26 -34.34 -19.35
C PRO A 456 -11.64 -34.74 -20.69
N GLY A 457 -12.44 -35.42 -21.51
CA GLY A 457 -11.99 -35.95 -22.79
C GLY A 457 -11.23 -34.85 -23.50
N ARG A 458 -10.03 -35.19 -24.01
CA ARG A 458 -9.23 -34.28 -24.82
C ARG A 458 -10.17 -33.73 -25.88
N VAL A 459 -10.57 -32.46 -25.77
CA VAL A 459 -11.37 -31.81 -26.81
C VAL A 459 -10.49 -31.89 -28.05
N VAL A 460 -10.87 -32.78 -28.97
CA VAL A 460 -10.23 -32.87 -30.27
C VAL A 460 -10.58 -31.54 -30.93
N HIS A 461 -9.64 -30.60 -30.91
CA HIS A 461 -9.70 -29.48 -31.83
C HIS A 461 -9.70 -30.10 -33.22
N SER A 462 -10.85 -30.00 -33.90
CA SER A 462 -10.92 -30.29 -35.32
C SER A 462 -9.99 -29.30 -36.00
N ASP A 463 -8.89 -29.80 -36.56
CA ASP A 463 -8.06 -29.08 -37.51
C ASP A 463 -8.91 -28.81 -38.76
N GLY A 464 -9.69 -27.74 -38.72
CA GLY A 464 -10.49 -27.21 -39.81
C GLY A 464 -10.28 -25.70 -39.89
N PRO A 465 -10.32 -25.10 -41.09
CA PRO A 465 -9.97 -23.70 -41.28
C PRO A 465 -11.03 -22.81 -40.65
N ASP A 466 -10.60 -21.99 -39.69
CA ASP A 466 -11.09 -20.63 -39.41
C ASP A 466 -12.62 -20.46 -39.26
N GLU A 467 -13.19 -21.03 -38.20
CA GLU A 467 -14.38 -20.44 -37.58
C GLU A 467 -14.02 -19.99 -36.16
N ARG A 468 -13.70 -18.69 -36.03
CA ARG A 468 -13.67 -17.99 -34.75
C ARG A 468 -15.07 -18.05 -34.15
N LYS A 469 -15.38 -19.13 -33.43
CA LYS A 469 -16.62 -19.25 -32.68
C LYS A 469 -16.65 -18.14 -31.65
N SER A 470 -17.42 -17.11 -31.99
CA SER A 470 -17.82 -16.00 -31.13
C SER A 470 -18.34 -16.55 -29.79
N ILE A 471 -18.19 -15.78 -28.72
CA ILE A 471 -18.77 -16.07 -27.39
C ILE A 471 -20.28 -16.40 -27.49
N PHE A 472 -20.93 -15.98 -28.58
CA PHE A 472 -22.35 -16.18 -28.88
C PHE A 472 -22.70 -17.46 -29.66
N ALA A 473 -21.75 -18.34 -29.98
CA ALA A 473 -22.04 -19.55 -30.77
C ALA A 473 -22.83 -20.62 -30.00
N GLU A 474 -23.00 -20.49 -28.68
CA GLU A 474 -23.82 -21.39 -27.86
C GLU A 474 -24.94 -20.60 -27.14
N GLU A 475 -26.14 -20.69 -27.72
CA GLU A 475 -27.47 -20.41 -27.14
C GLU A 475 -27.81 -18.93 -26.80
N TRP A 476 -28.96 -18.51 -27.31
CA TRP A 476 -29.54 -17.16 -27.39
C TRP A 476 -29.96 -16.49 -26.06
N GLU A 477 -29.25 -16.76 -24.96
CA GLU A 477 -29.53 -16.21 -23.62
C GLU A 477 -28.31 -15.52 -22.97
N SER A 478 -27.44 -14.92 -23.76
CA SER A 478 -26.36 -14.06 -23.25
C SER A 478 -26.90 -12.68 -22.87
N TYR A 479 -26.53 -12.16 -21.69
CA TYR A 479 -26.86 -10.78 -21.31
C TYR A 479 -26.34 -9.79 -22.36
N VAL A 480 -27.26 -9.10 -23.03
CA VAL A 480 -26.95 -8.04 -23.99
C VAL A 480 -26.98 -6.69 -23.27
N SER A 481 -25.97 -5.86 -23.52
CA SER A 481 -25.90 -4.54 -22.91
C SER A 481 -27.12 -3.70 -23.30
N PRO A 482 -27.75 -2.96 -22.38
CA PRO A 482 -28.85 -2.05 -22.70
C PRO A 482 -28.46 -0.99 -23.75
N LEU A 483 -27.16 -0.67 -23.86
CA LEU A 483 -26.62 0.23 -24.86
C LEU A 483 -26.89 -0.25 -26.29
N ALA A 484 -27.02 -1.57 -26.51
CA ALA A 484 -27.32 -2.14 -27.83
C ALA A 484 -28.71 -1.74 -28.36
N ASN A 485 -29.61 -1.23 -27.51
CA ASN A 485 -30.92 -0.75 -27.93
C ASN A 485 -30.90 0.68 -28.49
N GLU A 486 -29.77 1.39 -28.41
CA GLU A 486 -29.64 2.74 -28.94
C GLU A 486 -29.31 2.69 -30.44
N ASP A 487 -30.27 3.08 -31.29
CA ASP A 487 -30.04 3.20 -32.74
C ASP A 487 -29.24 4.46 -33.08
N ARG A 488 -27.91 4.35 -33.02
CA ARG A 488 -26.98 5.41 -33.41
C ARG A 488 -25.62 4.83 -33.80
N THR A 489 -24.77 5.67 -34.39
CA THR A 489 -23.37 5.35 -34.64
C THR A 489 -22.45 6.03 -33.63
N VAL A 490 -21.29 5.43 -33.39
CA VAL A 490 -20.21 5.99 -32.58
C VAL A 490 -18.88 5.90 -33.32
N THR A 491 -18.14 7.01 -33.33
CA THR A 491 -16.80 7.04 -33.90
C THR A 491 -15.79 6.43 -32.91
N CYS A 492 -14.93 5.55 -33.41
CA CYS A 492 -13.86 4.97 -32.60
C CYS A 492 -12.86 6.05 -32.15
N PRO A 493 -12.43 6.09 -30.87
CA PRO A 493 -11.39 7.01 -30.40
C PRO A 493 -10.07 6.90 -31.17
N ASN A 494 -9.85 5.75 -31.80
CA ASN A 494 -8.67 5.41 -32.58
C ASN A 494 -8.89 5.61 -34.10
N ALA A 495 -10.01 6.19 -34.53
CA ALA A 495 -10.36 6.35 -35.95
C ALA A 495 -9.33 7.17 -36.72
N SER A 496 -8.84 8.27 -36.16
CA SER A 496 -7.80 9.11 -36.79
C SER A 496 -6.48 8.37 -37.02
N LYS A 497 -6.17 7.36 -36.20
CA LYS A 497 -4.91 6.62 -36.25
C LYS A 497 -4.97 5.38 -37.14
N TYR A 498 -6.10 4.68 -37.17
CA TYR A 498 -6.24 3.40 -37.87
C TYR A 498 -7.33 3.39 -38.96
N GLY A 499 -7.90 4.56 -39.30
CA GLY A 499 -8.94 4.68 -40.33
C GLY A 499 -10.20 3.88 -39.98
N CYS A 500 -10.61 3.87 -38.71
CA CYS A 500 -11.80 3.12 -38.30
C CYS A 500 -13.07 3.77 -38.87
N LEU A 501 -13.95 2.95 -39.42
CA LEU A 501 -15.31 3.34 -39.77
C LEU A 501 -16.13 3.62 -38.50
N ASP A 502 -17.21 4.38 -38.67
CA ASP A 502 -18.22 4.57 -37.62
C ASP A 502 -18.88 3.22 -37.31
N LEU A 503 -19.06 2.96 -36.01
CA LEU A 503 -19.56 1.69 -35.50
C LEU A 503 -21.04 1.84 -35.15
N TRP A 504 -21.90 0.97 -35.67
CA TRP A 504 -23.31 0.92 -35.26
C TRP A 504 -23.41 0.35 -33.85
N VAL A 505 -24.06 1.08 -32.95
CA VAL A 505 -24.11 0.79 -31.51
C VAL A 505 -24.78 -0.55 -31.19
N PRO A 506 -25.88 -0.95 -31.84
CA PRO A 506 -26.49 -2.27 -31.67
C PRO A 506 -25.50 -3.42 -31.92
N ASP A 507 -24.77 -3.40 -33.04
CA ASP A 507 -23.77 -4.43 -33.34
C ASP A 507 -22.58 -4.37 -32.37
N LEU A 508 -22.10 -3.15 -32.07
CA LEU A 508 -20.93 -2.95 -31.22
C LEU A 508 -21.12 -3.61 -29.85
N TYR A 509 -22.26 -3.39 -29.21
CA TYR A 509 -22.53 -3.93 -27.87
C TYR A 509 -23.33 -5.24 -27.86
N GLY A 510 -24.03 -5.56 -28.94
CA GLY A 510 -24.79 -6.80 -29.11
C GLY A 510 -23.93 -7.97 -29.57
N GLU A 511 -23.11 -7.77 -30.59
CA GLU A 511 -22.36 -8.86 -31.26
C GLU A 511 -20.86 -8.79 -31.04
N PHE A 512 -20.29 -7.58 -30.96
CA PHE A 512 -18.84 -7.40 -30.88
C PHE A 512 -18.30 -7.23 -29.45
N CYS A 513 -19.12 -7.43 -28.42
CA CYS A 513 -18.71 -7.32 -27.00
C CYS A 513 -18.09 -5.96 -26.65
N GLY A 514 -18.54 -4.88 -27.30
CA GLY A 514 -17.97 -3.55 -27.18
C GLY A 514 -16.56 -3.45 -27.75
N VAL A 515 -16.16 -4.29 -28.71
CA VAL A 515 -14.83 -4.26 -29.34
C VAL A 515 -14.95 -3.76 -30.77
N CYS A 516 -14.18 -2.72 -31.12
CA CYS A 516 -14.08 -2.23 -32.49
C CYS A 516 -13.54 -3.34 -33.42
N SER A 517 -14.32 -3.69 -34.44
CA SER A 517 -13.96 -4.72 -35.43
C SER A 517 -12.68 -4.40 -36.21
N ASN A 518 -12.38 -3.12 -36.43
CA ASN A 518 -11.20 -2.67 -37.19
C ASN A 518 -9.91 -2.65 -36.34
N CYS A 519 -9.87 -1.83 -35.28
CA CYS A 519 -8.64 -1.62 -34.50
C CYS A 519 -8.56 -2.41 -33.19
N GLY A 520 -9.63 -3.12 -32.81
CA GLY A 520 -9.70 -3.87 -31.56
C GLY A 520 -9.76 -2.98 -30.30
N HIS A 521 -10.16 -1.70 -30.41
CA HIS A 521 -10.42 -0.86 -29.24
C HIS A 521 -11.59 -1.41 -28.43
N HIS A 522 -11.42 -1.54 -27.12
CA HIS A 522 -12.48 -2.00 -26.23
C HIS A 522 -13.16 -0.78 -25.63
N PHE A 523 -14.45 -0.62 -25.94
CA PHE A 523 -15.33 0.33 -25.30
C PHE A 523 -15.70 -0.17 -23.90
N PRO A 524 -15.85 0.73 -22.91
CA PRO A 524 -16.34 0.36 -21.59
C PRO A 524 -17.74 -0.24 -21.67
N LEU A 525 -17.96 -1.33 -20.94
CA LEU A 525 -19.27 -1.91 -20.70
C LEU A 525 -19.66 -1.74 -19.22
N GLU A 526 -20.93 -1.91 -18.90
CA GLU A 526 -21.42 -2.02 -17.53
C GLU A 526 -20.92 -3.29 -16.86
N TYR A 527 -20.69 -3.25 -15.55
CA TYR A 527 -20.10 -4.37 -14.81
C TYR A 527 -20.97 -5.65 -14.88
N GLN A 528 -22.29 -5.51 -15.02
CA GLN A 528 -23.24 -6.62 -15.18
C GLN A 528 -22.92 -7.46 -16.41
N TRP A 529 -22.54 -6.80 -17.53
CA TRP A 529 -22.15 -7.51 -18.74
C TRP A 529 -21.01 -8.48 -18.46
N TYR A 530 -20.02 -8.07 -17.66
CA TYR A 530 -18.88 -8.91 -17.34
C TYR A 530 -19.24 -10.07 -16.41
N LEU A 531 -20.13 -9.85 -15.43
CA LEU A 531 -20.59 -10.92 -14.53
C LEU A 531 -21.29 -12.03 -15.30
N GLU A 532 -22.15 -11.68 -16.26
CA GLU A 532 -22.95 -12.65 -17.01
C GLU A 532 -22.19 -13.30 -18.17
N ASN A 533 -21.25 -12.59 -18.80
CA ASN A 533 -20.62 -13.06 -20.05
C ASN A 533 -19.20 -13.63 -19.86
N LEU A 534 -18.45 -13.24 -18.82
CA LEU A 534 -17.06 -13.70 -18.65
C LEU A 534 -16.92 -15.06 -17.96
N PHE A 535 -17.97 -15.54 -17.30
CA PHE A 535 -17.96 -16.80 -16.55
C PHE A 535 -18.98 -17.78 -17.13
N ASP A 536 -18.94 -19.03 -16.70
CA ASP A 536 -19.90 -20.06 -17.11
C ASP A 536 -21.31 -19.70 -16.61
N LYS A 537 -22.34 -20.06 -17.39
CA LYS A 537 -23.74 -19.74 -17.08
C LYS A 537 -24.12 -20.26 -15.69
N ASN A 538 -24.84 -19.44 -14.92
CA ASN A 538 -25.30 -19.75 -13.55
C ASN A 538 -24.19 -20.11 -12.53
N SER A 539 -22.92 -19.82 -12.82
CA SER A 539 -21.81 -20.12 -11.91
C SER A 539 -21.51 -19.02 -10.88
N VAL A 540 -21.98 -17.80 -11.14
CA VAL A 540 -21.69 -16.63 -10.31
C VAL A 540 -22.51 -16.68 -9.01
N HIS A 541 -21.83 -16.87 -7.89
CA HIS A 541 -22.44 -16.88 -6.56
C HIS A 541 -21.75 -15.87 -5.66
N GLU A 542 -22.41 -14.72 -5.45
CA GLU A 542 -21.87 -13.64 -4.65
C GLU A 542 -21.83 -13.97 -3.16
N PHE A 543 -20.77 -13.50 -2.50
CA PHE A 543 -20.62 -13.53 -1.04
C PHE A 543 -20.10 -12.19 -0.53
N ASN A 544 -20.15 -11.97 0.78
CA ASN A 544 -19.79 -10.71 1.45
C ASN A 544 -20.63 -9.46 1.09
N ASP A 545 -21.79 -9.59 0.44
CA ASP A 545 -22.63 -8.42 0.11
C ASP A 545 -23.11 -7.61 1.34
N HIS A 546 -23.18 -8.26 2.49
CA HIS A 546 -23.51 -7.66 3.80
C HIS A 546 -22.45 -6.67 4.35
N ILE A 547 -21.26 -6.60 3.75
CA ILE A 547 -20.21 -5.64 4.11
C ILE A 547 -20.42 -4.36 3.29
N ALA A 548 -20.54 -3.24 3.97
CA ALA A 548 -20.87 -1.94 3.38
C ALA A 548 -19.87 -0.85 3.76
N SER A 549 -19.65 0.07 2.81
CA SER A 549 -18.86 1.28 3.01
C SER A 549 -19.53 2.24 3.99
N CYS A 550 -18.74 2.92 4.82
CA CYS A 550 -19.23 3.91 5.76
C CYS A 550 -18.35 5.16 5.80
N ASN A 551 -18.65 6.09 6.71
CA ASN A 551 -17.91 7.33 6.89
C ASN A 551 -17.13 7.32 8.23
N PRO A 552 -16.01 6.59 8.31
CA PRO A 552 -15.29 6.38 9.57
C PRO A 552 -14.68 7.66 10.16
N LEU A 553 -14.36 8.64 9.32
CA LEU A 553 -13.75 9.90 9.76
C LEU A 553 -14.76 11.01 10.04
N GLY A 554 -16.05 10.79 9.76
CA GLY A 554 -17.05 11.85 9.80
C GLY A 554 -16.83 12.93 8.73
N PHE A 555 -16.22 12.57 7.59
CA PHE A 555 -15.96 13.47 6.46
C PHE A 555 -17.26 14.14 6.00
N GLN A 556 -17.24 15.46 5.83
CA GLN A 556 -18.45 16.26 5.63
C GLN A 556 -19.10 15.95 4.27
N GLY A 557 -20.42 15.77 4.27
CA GLY A 557 -21.18 15.45 3.06
C GLY A 557 -20.96 14.02 2.52
N TYR A 558 -20.03 13.23 3.09
CA TYR A 558 -19.70 11.92 2.54
C TYR A 558 -20.82 10.89 2.70
N ASN A 559 -21.56 10.93 3.81
CA ASN A 559 -22.73 10.05 4.04
C ASN A 559 -23.81 10.19 2.95
N ALA A 560 -24.09 11.42 2.49
CA ALA A 560 -25.06 11.66 1.44
C ALA A 560 -24.59 11.10 0.08
N ARG A 561 -23.28 11.22 -0.21
CA ARG A 561 -22.66 10.65 -1.41
C ARG A 561 -22.73 9.12 -1.41
N LEU A 562 -22.44 8.48 -0.27
CA LEU A 562 -22.58 7.03 -0.10
C LEU A 562 -24.03 6.57 -0.32
N LYS A 563 -25.01 7.21 0.31
CA LYS A 563 -26.44 6.87 0.11
C LYS A 563 -26.87 7.02 -1.35
N LYS A 564 -26.37 8.03 -2.06
CA LYS A 564 -26.66 8.23 -3.49
C LYS A 564 -26.08 7.09 -4.34
N ASP A 565 -24.84 6.68 -4.08
CA ASP A 565 -24.20 5.59 -4.82
C ASP A 565 -24.87 4.23 -4.53
N ILE A 566 -25.24 3.96 -3.27
CA ILE A 566 -26.01 2.76 -2.90
C ILE A 566 -27.35 2.72 -3.65
N LYS A 567 -28.10 3.82 -3.64
CA LYS A 567 -29.39 3.91 -4.38
C LYS A 567 -29.22 3.72 -5.88
N ARG A 568 -28.17 4.28 -6.48
CA ARG A 568 -27.92 4.19 -7.93
C ARG A 568 -27.47 2.80 -8.36
N THR A 569 -26.63 2.15 -7.56
CA THR A 569 -25.96 0.89 -7.95
C THR A 569 -26.67 -0.35 -7.42
N GLY A 570 -27.48 -0.21 -6.37
CA GLY A 570 -28.00 -1.34 -5.59
C GLY A 570 -26.91 -2.05 -4.77
N ARG A 571 -25.69 -1.51 -4.70
CA ARG A 571 -24.52 -2.15 -4.07
C ARG A 571 -24.03 -1.36 -2.87
N ASN A 572 -23.47 -2.08 -1.89
CA ASN A 572 -22.99 -1.53 -0.62
C ASN A 572 -21.52 -1.04 -0.64
N SER A 573 -20.76 -1.39 -1.67
CA SER A 573 -19.33 -1.09 -1.83
C SER A 573 -18.92 -1.13 -3.31
N SER A 574 -17.68 -0.72 -3.63
CA SER A 574 -17.13 -0.81 -4.99
C SER A 574 -16.49 -2.15 -5.35
N MET A 575 -16.46 -3.10 -4.41
CA MET A 575 -15.98 -4.47 -4.64
C MET A 575 -17.12 -5.50 -4.54
N ILE A 576 -17.16 -6.41 -5.51
CA ILE A 576 -18.02 -7.58 -5.57
C ILE A 576 -17.13 -8.82 -5.43
N THR A 577 -17.48 -9.75 -4.55
CA THR A 577 -16.75 -11.01 -4.37
C THR A 577 -17.68 -12.18 -4.61
N PHE A 578 -17.27 -13.14 -5.44
CA PHE A 578 -18.12 -14.24 -5.86
C PHE A 578 -17.31 -15.49 -6.22
N ASP A 579 -17.95 -16.65 -6.10
CA ASP A 579 -17.48 -17.88 -6.75
C ASP A 579 -17.93 -17.86 -8.22
N ALA A 580 -17.10 -18.41 -9.11
CA ALA A 580 -17.42 -18.56 -10.53
C ALA A 580 -16.79 -19.84 -11.10
N GLU A 581 -17.20 -20.20 -12.31
CA GLU A 581 -16.58 -21.26 -13.11
C GLU A 581 -16.16 -20.71 -14.49
N VAL A 582 -15.05 -21.23 -15.02
CA VAL A 582 -14.62 -20.99 -16.41
C VAL A 582 -14.26 -22.33 -17.02
N TRP A 583 -15.07 -22.78 -17.96
CA TRP A 583 -15.00 -24.13 -18.56
C TRP A 583 -14.88 -25.22 -17.50
N GLY A 584 -15.73 -25.14 -16.47
CA GLY A 584 -15.78 -26.08 -15.34
C GLY A 584 -14.70 -25.92 -14.27
N LEU A 585 -13.71 -25.03 -14.47
CA LEU A 585 -12.72 -24.71 -13.43
C LEU A 585 -13.31 -23.70 -12.44
N ARG A 586 -13.45 -24.12 -11.19
CA ARG A 586 -13.93 -23.28 -10.08
C ARG A 586 -12.86 -22.31 -9.61
N LEU A 587 -13.21 -21.04 -9.52
CA LEU A 587 -12.35 -19.97 -9.06
C LEU A 587 -13.10 -19.02 -8.12
N VAL A 588 -12.35 -18.30 -7.30
CA VAL A 588 -12.87 -17.18 -6.51
C VAL A 588 -12.50 -15.89 -7.22
N VAL A 589 -13.43 -14.93 -7.28
CA VAL A 589 -13.23 -13.67 -7.98
C VAL A 589 -13.49 -12.49 -7.04
N ALA A 590 -12.61 -11.50 -7.09
CA ALA A 590 -12.84 -10.17 -6.54
C ALA A 590 -12.86 -9.14 -7.69
N MET A 591 -14.01 -8.50 -7.90
CA MET A 591 -14.21 -7.51 -8.96
C MET A 591 -14.35 -6.10 -8.39
N LEU A 592 -13.51 -5.16 -8.86
CA LEU A 592 -13.66 -3.72 -8.61
C LEU A 592 -14.38 -3.05 -9.77
N PHE A 593 -15.43 -2.27 -9.51
CA PHE A 593 -16.25 -1.62 -10.54
C PHE A 593 -16.41 -0.12 -10.33
N SER A 594 -16.49 0.64 -11.42
CA SER A 594 -16.46 2.12 -11.39
C SER A 594 -17.72 2.78 -10.80
N ASN A 595 -18.88 2.13 -10.90
CA ASN A 595 -20.16 2.81 -10.67
C ASN A 595 -20.40 3.17 -9.20
N PHE A 596 -19.62 2.61 -8.27
CA PHE A 596 -19.59 3.01 -6.87
C PHE A 596 -18.28 3.75 -6.59
N ARG A 597 -18.36 5.05 -6.29
CA ARG A 597 -17.18 5.88 -5.96
C ARG A 597 -15.97 5.72 -6.90
N GLY A 598 -16.18 5.49 -8.20
CA GLY A 598 -15.10 5.34 -9.18
C GLY A 598 -14.23 4.09 -8.96
N GLY A 599 -14.74 3.05 -8.31
CA GLY A 599 -13.94 1.85 -8.01
C GLY A 599 -12.87 2.07 -6.94
N THR A 600 -13.00 3.12 -6.12
CA THR A 600 -12.02 3.41 -5.06
C THR A 600 -12.11 2.40 -3.93
N VAL A 601 -10.94 2.04 -3.40
CA VAL A 601 -10.77 1.04 -2.33
C VAL A 601 -10.70 1.72 -0.97
N GLY A 602 -11.64 1.42 -0.09
CA GLY A 602 -11.62 1.73 1.32
C GLY A 602 -11.56 0.47 2.18
N VAL A 603 -11.87 0.61 3.47
CA VAL A 603 -11.86 -0.46 4.47
C VAL A 603 -12.81 -1.60 4.09
N ALA A 604 -14.02 -1.28 3.62
CA ALA A 604 -15.00 -2.28 3.23
C ALA A 604 -14.51 -3.17 2.07
N GLU A 605 -13.91 -2.54 1.06
CA GLU A 605 -13.32 -3.26 -0.07
C GLU A 605 -12.09 -4.08 0.35
N GLY A 606 -11.22 -3.52 1.19
CA GLY A 606 -10.08 -4.26 1.73
C GLY A 606 -10.49 -5.49 2.55
N GLU A 607 -11.52 -5.36 3.38
CA GLU A 607 -12.08 -6.50 4.13
C GLU A 607 -12.71 -7.55 3.20
N LYS A 608 -13.48 -7.16 2.19
CA LYS A 608 -14.02 -8.08 1.18
C LYS A 608 -12.91 -8.84 0.47
N PHE A 609 -11.85 -8.15 0.08
CA PHE A 609 -10.71 -8.73 -0.62
C PHE A 609 -9.96 -9.76 0.25
N VAL A 610 -9.68 -9.43 1.51
CA VAL A 610 -9.03 -10.35 2.46
C VAL A 610 -9.90 -11.59 2.66
N ARG A 611 -11.20 -11.43 2.89
CA ARG A 611 -12.12 -12.58 3.05
C ARG A 611 -12.21 -13.43 1.78
N ALA A 612 -12.11 -12.82 0.60
CA ALA A 612 -12.04 -13.58 -0.66
C ALA A 612 -10.74 -14.39 -0.78
N CYS A 613 -9.60 -13.85 -0.35
CA CYS A 613 -8.34 -14.60 -0.25
C CYS A 613 -8.49 -15.80 0.70
N ASP A 614 -9.12 -15.60 1.86
CA ASP A 614 -9.37 -16.67 2.85
C ASP A 614 -10.28 -17.76 2.28
N VAL A 615 -11.34 -17.38 1.57
CA VAL A 615 -12.24 -18.34 0.90
C VAL A 615 -11.49 -19.11 -0.18
N ALA A 616 -10.69 -18.44 -1.02
CA ALA A 616 -9.89 -19.09 -2.05
C ALA A 616 -8.88 -20.08 -1.44
N GLY A 617 -8.19 -19.68 -0.37
CA GLY A 617 -7.24 -20.52 0.34
C GLY A 617 -7.91 -21.73 1.01
N THR A 618 -9.04 -21.52 1.68
CA THR A 618 -9.79 -22.59 2.36
C THR A 618 -10.39 -23.59 1.36
N THR A 619 -10.96 -23.09 0.27
CA THR A 619 -11.56 -23.93 -0.79
C THR A 619 -10.53 -24.54 -1.74
N ARG A 620 -9.26 -24.15 -1.60
CA ARG A 620 -8.15 -24.56 -2.48
C ARG A 620 -8.47 -24.25 -3.95
N ARG A 621 -8.94 -23.03 -4.23
CA ARG A 621 -9.27 -22.53 -5.58
C ARG A 621 -8.32 -21.41 -6.03
N PRO A 622 -8.06 -21.26 -7.35
CA PRO A 622 -7.37 -20.10 -7.87
C PRO A 622 -8.18 -18.82 -7.59
N PHE A 623 -7.46 -17.71 -7.41
CA PHE A 623 -8.04 -16.41 -7.08
C PHE A 623 -7.79 -15.41 -8.21
N LEU A 624 -8.86 -14.81 -8.72
CA LEU A 624 -8.83 -13.81 -9.77
C LEU A 624 -9.25 -12.44 -9.20
N ALA A 625 -8.40 -11.43 -9.36
CA ALA A 625 -8.82 -10.04 -9.20
C ALA A 625 -9.12 -9.44 -10.59
N TYR A 626 -10.41 -9.22 -10.88
CA TYR A 626 -10.84 -8.62 -12.13
C TYR A 626 -11.13 -7.13 -11.93
N ILE A 627 -10.34 -6.27 -12.56
CA ILE A 627 -10.39 -4.83 -12.33
C ILE A 627 -11.12 -4.19 -13.49
N HIS A 628 -12.45 -4.07 -13.34
CA HIS A 628 -13.24 -3.29 -14.29
C HIS A 628 -12.74 -1.85 -14.28
N SER A 629 -12.61 -1.23 -13.11
CA SER A 629 -11.97 0.08 -12.97
C SER A 629 -11.61 0.36 -11.51
N THR A 630 -10.52 1.08 -11.28
CA THR A 630 -10.21 1.63 -9.95
C THR A 630 -9.56 3.01 -10.03
N GLY A 631 -10.16 3.96 -9.32
CA GLY A 631 -9.61 5.32 -9.13
C GLY A 631 -8.58 5.43 -8.01
N GLY A 632 -8.22 4.33 -7.33
CA GLY A 632 -7.21 4.34 -6.26
C GLY A 632 -7.78 4.14 -4.85
N ILE A 633 -7.04 4.62 -3.85
CA ILE A 633 -7.45 4.55 -2.45
C ILE A 633 -8.47 5.66 -2.15
N ARG A 634 -9.48 5.32 -1.35
CA ARG A 634 -10.55 6.22 -0.97
C ARG A 634 -10.09 7.27 0.04
N ILE A 635 -9.92 8.50 -0.43
CA ILE A 635 -9.43 9.61 0.40
C ILE A 635 -10.35 9.96 1.58
N HIS A 636 -11.66 9.74 1.45
CA HIS A 636 -12.67 10.03 2.47
C HIS A 636 -12.50 9.22 3.77
N GLU A 637 -11.72 8.14 3.71
CA GLU A 637 -11.42 7.28 4.86
C GLU A 637 -10.01 7.55 5.43
N GLY A 638 -9.27 8.51 4.87
CA GLY A 638 -7.92 8.89 5.33
C GLY A 638 -6.96 7.71 5.39
N THR A 639 -6.16 7.64 6.45
CA THR A 639 -5.14 6.59 6.60
C THR A 639 -5.72 5.19 6.74
N LEU A 640 -7.00 5.04 7.14
CA LEU A 640 -7.68 3.73 7.12
C LEU A 640 -7.75 3.14 5.70
N GLY A 641 -7.85 3.98 4.67
CA GLY A 641 -7.77 3.56 3.28
C GLY A 641 -6.36 3.11 2.89
N VAL A 642 -5.33 3.85 3.30
CA VAL A 642 -3.92 3.56 2.95
C VAL A 642 -3.50 2.22 3.50
N VAL A 643 -3.84 1.92 4.76
CA VAL A 643 -3.45 0.66 5.41
C VAL A 643 -4.11 -0.57 4.80
N GLN A 644 -5.10 -0.40 3.90
CA GLN A 644 -5.61 -1.51 3.09
C GLN A 644 -4.57 -2.01 2.08
N MET A 645 -3.63 -1.17 1.64
CA MET A 645 -2.54 -1.56 0.74
C MET A 645 -1.70 -2.70 1.33
N PRO A 646 -1.05 -2.54 2.50
CA PRO A 646 -0.32 -3.64 3.13
C PRO A 646 -1.25 -4.76 3.59
N LYS A 647 -2.44 -4.47 4.14
CA LYS A 647 -3.39 -5.51 4.59
C LYS A 647 -3.74 -6.50 3.47
N CYS A 648 -4.18 -6.01 2.32
CA CYS A 648 -4.50 -6.88 1.18
C CYS A 648 -3.26 -7.58 0.63
N THR A 649 -2.11 -6.90 0.58
CA THR A 649 -0.86 -7.50 0.09
C THR A 649 -0.39 -8.66 0.98
N LEU A 650 -0.53 -8.53 2.30
CA LEU A 650 -0.21 -9.60 3.25
C LEU A 650 -1.18 -10.79 3.09
N ALA A 651 -2.47 -10.55 2.79
CA ALA A 651 -3.42 -11.61 2.51
C ALA A 651 -3.07 -12.36 1.21
N VAL A 652 -2.69 -11.65 0.14
CA VAL A 652 -2.21 -12.28 -1.10
C VAL A 652 -0.94 -13.08 -0.84
N ARG A 653 0.01 -12.52 -0.08
CA ARG A 653 1.26 -13.21 0.25
C ARG A 653 1.01 -14.51 1.00
N GLU A 654 0.14 -14.48 2.00
CA GLU A 654 -0.27 -15.68 2.75
C GLU A 654 -0.98 -16.70 1.86
N TYR A 655 -1.88 -16.25 1.00
CA TYR A 655 -2.59 -17.12 0.04
C TYR A 655 -1.62 -17.82 -0.94
N ASN A 656 -0.66 -17.07 -1.49
CA ASN A 656 0.36 -17.61 -2.40
C ASN A 656 1.32 -18.59 -1.70
N ASP A 657 1.78 -18.26 -0.49
CA ASP A 657 2.67 -19.13 0.30
C ASP A 657 1.99 -20.46 0.65
N ASN A 658 0.67 -20.46 0.80
CA ASN A 658 -0.14 -21.66 1.00
C ASN A 658 -0.43 -22.47 -0.29
N GLY A 659 0.21 -22.12 -1.41
CA GLY A 659 0.11 -22.83 -2.69
C GLY A 659 -1.03 -22.35 -3.60
N GLY A 660 -1.54 -21.15 -3.37
CA GLY A 660 -2.57 -20.52 -4.22
C GLY A 660 -2.01 -19.93 -5.52
N LEU A 661 -2.88 -19.78 -6.52
CA LEU A 661 -2.58 -19.04 -7.75
C LEU A 661 -3.42 -17.78 -7.79
N TYR A 662 -2.75 -16.64 -7.76
CA TYR A 662 -3.37 -15.33 -7.86
C TYR A 662 -3.10 -14.71 -9.24
N ILE A 663 -4.17 -14.29 -9.93
CA ILE A 663 -4.12 -13.63 -11.24
C ILE A 663 -4.86 -12.29 -11.14
N VAL A 664 -4.32 -11.26 -11.81
CA VAL A 664 -4.95 -9.94 -11.92
C VAL A 664 -5.21 -9.62 -13.39
N VAL A 665 -6.41 -9.13 -13.70
CA VAL A 665 -6.76 -8.67 -15.05
C VAL A 665 -7.32 -7.26 -15.00
N TYR A 666 -6.70 -6.32 -15.73
CA TYR A 666 -7.13 -4.92 -15.82
C TYR A 666 -7.96 -4.69 -17.10
N ASP A 667 -9.23 -4.29 -17.00
CA ASP A 667 -10.09 -4.05 -18.19
C ASP A 667 -10.07 -2.58 -18.66
N ASN A 668 -10.18 -1.64 -17.73
CA ASN A 668 -10.27 -0.22 -18.03
C ASN A 668 -9.17 0.57 -17.27
N ASN A 669 -9.50 1.77 -16.80
CA ASN A 669 -8.65 2.63 -15.99
C ASN A 669 -8.36 2.03 -14.60
N SER A 670 -7.09 1.77 -14.32
CA SER A 670 -6.60 1.25 -13.05
C SER A 670 -5.41 2.05 -12.56
N TYR A 671 -5.58 2.79 -11.46
CA TYR A 671 -4.57 3.71 -10.95
C TYR A 671 -4.23 3.55 -9.46
N ALA A 672 -3.09 4.10 -9.06
CA ALA A 672 -2.71 4.42 -7.68
C ALA A 672 -2.58 3.21 -6.73
N GLY A 673 -2.95 3.39 -5.46
CA GLY A 673 -2.60 2.48 -4.37
C GLY A 673 -2.95 1.00 -4.58
N PRO A 674 -4.11 0.62 -5.16
CA PRO A 674 -4.40 -0.77 -5.46
C PRO A 674 -3.37 -1.39 -6.43
N VAL A 675 -3.03 -0.69 -7.52
CA VAL A 675 -1.98 -1.10 -8.47
C VAL A 675 -0.61 -1.11 -7.78
N ALA A 676 -0.37 -0.17 -6.86
CA ALA A 676 0.86 -0.09 -6.07
C ALA A 676 0.94 -1.09 -4.90
N SER A 677 0.02 -2.05 -4.79
CA SER A 677 -0.03 -2.98 -3.67
C SER A 677 -0.54 -4.35 -4.10
N PHE A 678 -1.73 -4.75 -3.65
CA PHE A 678 -2.23 -6.11 -3.81
C PHE A 678 -2.52 -6.48 -5.27
N LEU A 679 -2.81 -5.51 -6.16
CA LEU A 679 -2.95 -5.80 -7.60
C LEU A 679 -1.58 -5.92 -8.28
N GLY A 680 -0.65 -5.01 -7.99
CA GLY A 680 0.69 -5.03 -8.58
C GLY A 680 1.61 -6.12 -8.02
N CYS A 681 1.27 -6.73 -6.88
CA CYS A 681 2.08 -7.80 -6.30
C CYS A 681 1.86 -9.17 -6.95
N SER A 682 0.85 -9.29 -7.82
CA SER A 682 0.64 -10.51 -8.59
C SER A 682 1.80 -10.76 -9.55
N LEU A 683 2.26 -12.01 -9.61
CA LEU A 683 3.26 -12.45 -10.60
C LEU A 683 2.64 -12.59 -12.00
N TYR A 684 1.31 -12.72 -12.07
CA TYR A 684 0.56 -12.89 -13.31
C TYR A 684 -0.50 -11.78 -13.41
N GLN A 685 -0.14 -10.74 -14.15
CA GLN A 685 -0.95 -9.56 -14.42
C GLN A 685 -1.19 -9.45 -15.92
N PHE A 686 -2.44 -9.30 -16.32
CA PHE A 686 -2.83 -9.13 -17.72
C PHE A 686 -3.66 -7.86 -17.89
N GLY A 687 -3.55 -7.21 -19.04
CA GLY A 687 -4.37 -6.05 -19.39
C GLY A 687 -5.26 -6.35 -20.58
N MET A 688 -6.49 -5.85 -20.60
CA MET A 688 -7.28 -5.78 -21.82
C MET A 688 -6.68 -4.72 -22.75
N ARG A 689 -6.84 -4.89 -24.07
CA ARG A 689 -6.16 -4.05 -25.08
C ARG A 689 -6.30 -2.54 -24.85
N SER A 690 -7.44 -2.08 -24.36
CA SER A 690 -7.71 -0.64 -24.12
C SER A 690 -7.64 -0.22 -22.65
N SER A 691 -7.12 -1.08 -21.77
CA SER A 691 -6.91 -0.75 -20.37
C SER A 691 -5.82 0.31 -20.21
N ARG A 692 -5.93 1.10 -19.14
CA ARG A 692 -4.91 2.07 -18.73
C ARG A 692 -4.42 1.73 -17.34
N ILE A 693 -3.13 1.55 -17.19
CA ILE A 693 -2.50 1.06 -15.96
C ILE A 693 -1.37 2.03 -15.58
N GLY A 694 -1.39 2.53 -14.35
CA GLY A 694 -0.33 3.39 -13.84
C GLY A 694 -0.46 3.70 -12.35
N PHE A 695 0.55 4.35 -11.78
CA PHE A 695 0.56 4.82 -10.41
C PHE A 695 -0.22 6.14 -10.27
N ALA A 696 0.00 7.11 -11.15
CA ALA A 696 -0.59 8.43 -11.04
C ALA A 696 -1.26 8.85 -12.35
N GLY A 697 -2.36 9.60 -12.27
CA GLY A 697 -2.97 10.17 -13.48
C GLY A 697 -2.06 11.25 -14.12
N PRO A 698 -2.20 11.54 -15.43
CA PRO A 698 -1.38 12.54 -16.13
C PRO A 698 -1.29 13.89 -15.42
N ARG A 699 -2.42 14.36 -14.86
CA ARG A 699 -2.48 15.60 -14.08
C ARG A 699 -1.55 15.58 -12.85
N VAL A 700 -1.56 14.49 -12.09
CA VAL A 700 -0.75 14.35 -10.88
C VAL A 700 0.73 14.28 -11.23
N ILE A 701 1.07 13.63 -12.35
CA ILE A 701 2.44 13.60 -12.88
C ILE A 701 2.92 15.02 -13.21
N ARG A 702 2.10 15.80 -13.92
CA ARG A 702 2.42 17.19 -14.27
C ARG A 702 2.62 18.07 -13.03
N GLU A 703 1.70 17.97 -12.06
CA GLU A 703 1.76 18.74 -10.81
C GLU A 703 3.01 18.40 -9.96
N THR A 704 3.48 17.15 -10.01
CA THR A 704 4.62 16.69 -9.21
C THR A 704 5.97 16.89 -9.91
N THR A 705 6.02 16.67 -11.22
CA THR A 705 7.28 16.63 -12.00
C THR A 705 7.52 17.87 -12.84
N GLY A 706 6.48 18.69 -13.07
CA GLY A 706 6.50 19.79 -14.03
C GLY A 706 6.48 19.36 -15.49
N GLN A 707 6.37 18.06 -15.78
CA GLN A 707 6.45 17.50 -17.13
C GLN A 707 5.10 16.97 -17.63
N ASP A 708 4.82 17.21 -18.91
CA ASP A 708 3.68 16.60 -19.60
C ASP A 708 4.02 15.19 -20.07
N VAL A 709 3.07 14.27 -19.93
CA VAL A 709 3.18 12.89 -20.41
C VAL A 709 2.34 12.68 -21.66
N PRO A 710 2.76 11.82 -22.61
CA PRO A 710 2.00 11.55 -23.81
C PRO A 710 0.63 10.90 -23.49
N PRO A 711 -0.40 11.06 -24.34
CA PRO A 711 -1.74 10.52 -24.08
C PRO A 711 -1.80 9.00 -23.89
N ASP A 712 -0.86 8.26 -24.47
CA ASP A 712 -0.75 6.80 -24.37
C ASP A 712 0.18 6.33 -23.25
N TYR A 713 0.68 7.23 -22.39
CA TYR A 713 1.65 6.94 -21.32
C TYR A 713 1.21 5.77 -20.43
N HIS A 714 -0.09 5.65 -20.14
CA HIS A 714 -0.66 4.57 -19.33
C HIS A 714 -1.27 3.42 -20.13
N SER A 715 -1.13 3.40 -21.46
CA SER A 715 -1.74 2.33 -22.27
C SER A 715 -1.22 0.94 -21.89
N ALA A 716 -2.07 -0.09 -22.01
CA ALA A 716 -1.70 -1.49 -21.80
C ALA A 716 -0.41 -1.87 -22.56
N LYS A 717 -0.22 -1.33 -23.77
CA LYS A 717 0.99 -1.56 -24.58
C LYS A 717 2.25 -1.01 -23.92
N ASN A 718 2.20 0.20 -23.34
CA ASN A 718 3.34 0.78 -22.65
C ASN A 718 3.57 0.10 -21.30
N ALA A 719 2.50 -0.31 -20.59
CA ALA A 719 2.61 -1.15 -19.40
C ALA A 719 3.31 -2.49 -19.71
N LEU A 720 2.98 -3.15 -20.82
CA LEU A 720 3.65 -4.38 -21.26
C LEU A 720 5.13 -4.12 -21.64
N ARG A 721 5.41 -3.06 -22.39
CA ARG A 721 6.79 -2.68 -22.76
C ARG A 721 7.69 -2.43 -21.55
N ARG A 722 7.13 -1.85 -20.49
CA ARG A 722 7.80 -1.61 -19.21
C ARG A 722 7.82 -2.85 -18.31
N GLY A 723 7.22 -3.97 -18.71
CA GLY A 723 7.17 -5.18 -17.88
C GLY A 723 6.27 -5.07 -16.64
N HIS A 724 5.28 -4.16 -16.64
CA HIS A 724 4.30 -4.03 -15.56
C HIS A 724 3.20 -5.10 -15.63
N ILE A 725 2.97 -5.66 -16.81
CA ILE A 725 2.03 -6.76 -17.07
C ILE A 725 2.71 -7.81 -17.95
N GLN A 726 2.22 -9.05 -17.90
CA GLN A 726 2.77 -10.19 -18.63
C GLN A 726 2.11 -10.40 -20.00
N GLY A 727 0.92 -9.84 -20.24
CA GLY A 727 0.25 -9.99 -21.53
C GLY A 727 -0.96 -9.07 -21.71
N ILE A 728 -1.39 -8.95 -22.97
CA ILE A 728 -2.56 -8.18 -23.35
C ILE A 728 -3.59 -9.10 -23.99
N TRP A 729 -4.83 -9.06 -23.49
CA TRP A 729 -5.92 -9.90 -23.97
C TRP A 729 -6.98 -9.11 -24.73
N ASP A 730 -7.68 -9.81 -25.63
CA ASP A 730 -8.92 -9.35 -26.25
C ASP A 730 -10.10 -9.82 -25.39
N ARG A 731 -11.10 -8.97 -25.19
CA ARG A 731 -12.26 -9.28 -24.33
C ARG A 731 -13.03 -10.49 -24.88
N ARG A 732 -13.04 -10.65 -26.21
CA ARG A 732 -13.70 -11.77 -26.90
C ARG A 732 -13.05 -13.13 -26.62
N GLU A 733 -11.79 -13.13 -26.20
CA GLU A 733 -11.00 -14.34 -25.93
C GLU A 733 -10.77 -14.54 -24.43
N PHE A 734 -11.40 -13.74 -23.56
CA PHE A 734 -11.12 -13.73 -22.13
C PHE A 734 -11.26 -15.12 -21.48
N LYS A 735 -12.38 -15.82 -21.70
CA LYS A 735 -12.65 -17.15 -21.13
C LYS A 735 -11.53 -18.14 -21.48
N LYS A 736 -11.17 -18.17 -22.76
CA LYS A 736 -10.09 -19.01 -23.28
C LYS A 736 -8.75 -18.67 -22.62
N ASN A 737 -8.37 -17.40 -22.66
CA ASN A 737 -7.08 -16.95 -22.13
C ASN A 737 -6.98 -17.19 -20.62
N LEU A 738 -8.07 -16.98 -19.87
CA LEU A 738 -8.10 -17.25 -18.44
C LEU A 738 -8.01 -18.76 -18.15
N HIS A 739 -8.77 -19.59 -18.86
CA HIS A 739 -8.68 -21.04 -18.71
C HIS A 739 -7.26 -21.54 -19.03
N ASP A 740 -6.69 -21.13 -20.15
CA ASP A 740 -5.34 -21.53 -20.55
C ASP A 740 -4.30 -21.06 -19.55
N ALA A 741 -4.43 -19.83 -19.02
CA ALA A 741 -3.59 -19.33 -17.95
C ALA A 741 -3.71 -20.18 -16.67
N LEU A 742 -4.92 -20.55 -16.24
CA LEU A 742 -5.11 -21.42 -15.07
C LEU A 742 -4.54 -22.83 -15.30
N MET A 743 -4.62 -23.38 -16.50
CA MET A 743 -4.07 -24.70 -16.79
C MET A 743 -2.55 -24.70 -16.89
N THR A 744 -1.97 -23.65 -17.47
CA THR A 744 -0.53 -23.60 -17.80
C THR A 744 0.32 -22.95 -16.71
N LEU A 745 -0.18 -21.92 -16.02
CA LEU A 745 0.64 -21.14 -15.09
C LEU A 745 0.84 -21.86 -13.75
N GLY A 746 2.06 -21.75 -13.24
CA GLY A 746 2.49 -22.31 -11.97
C GLY A 746 2.72 -23.83 -11.95
N GLY A 747 3.42 -24.28 -10.90
CA GLY A 747 3.93 -25.65 -10.79
C GLY A 747 2.91 -26.66 -10.25
N PRO A 748 3.27 -27.97 -10.24
CA PRO A 748 2.42 -29.06 -9.75
C PRO A 748 2.08 -28.94 -8.25
N ASN A 749 2.81 -28.13 -7.50
CA ASN A 749 2.58 -27.89 -6.08
C ASN A 749 1.37 -26.99 -5.80
N LEU A 750 0.86 -26.27 -6.80
CA LEU A 750 -0.39 -25.51 -6.64
C LEU A 750 -1.53 -26.47 -6.32
N TYR A 751 -2.38 -26.12 -5.36
CA TYR A 751 -3.35 -27.09 -4.84
C TYR A 751 -4.57 -27.32 -5.76
N TYR A 752 -4.85 -26.41 -6.70
CA TYR A 752 -6.02 -26.56 -7.58
C TYR A 752 -5.70 -27.42 -8.82
N LYS A 753 -4.40 -27.61 -9.11
CA LYS A 753 -3.90 -28.66 -10.00
C LYS A 753 -3.82 -29.98 -9.23
#